data_AF-F2USL0-F1
#
_entry.id   AF-F2USL0-F1
#
_cell.length_a   1.000
_cell.length_b   1.000
_cell.length_c   1.000
_cell.angle_alpha   90.00
_cell.angle_beta   90.00
_cell.angle_gamma   90.00
#
_symmetry.space_group_name_H-M   'P 1'
#
loop_
_entity.id
_entity.type
_entity.pdbx_description
1 polymer ?
#
loop_
_entity_poly.entity_id
_entity_poly.type
_entity_poly.pdbx_seq_one_letter_code
_entity_poly.pdbx_strand_id
1 'polypeptide(L)'
;MSSTLQFQSAEWALVAKQVLTLPLTAERDNDEDDEDASFGVIDCAAPFRPDATVLKRNAARTFFNLMLTCRELYHDLPWAMPKWCLAHTFHVGRGVGIIPVTDWLDTFQATLTPAPAPSPSRLSQPAQLHTTAQGNTVGTHIRARPSAPTSSPELMWMENRLLVYCWLGVTWDSSCTFLRERLPRLQGGCTRQDFWEQFAQYGSIRFLQLADIETWAIDATTLQTQPHHAHGQAEQDDAADQPQPQEPQKDHLQEVPHAPDMAGSSARTGDDGTGCAVLPMPALFYLDATLHSQADAQRFHELRTTVLAHARGGSLRLCVASPWSSLSAYNMNAISITSADAGIDQLCLRDVGRVEWTDAESQRSVRGELERVGRFDIHHWNAVDDVSVLSGVSAVRLSYNEHQTRDLTPLRGVKKLILREPPSGTGQEVIAAAQHLQLSDMVLEVNTLTAKRIRLSEMISVPDVLHLPNATHIELLRGCAVKQFTCPPRINALAIHRCDFISMPNFEHADVVTLWTPLTREQLTDLGNRVDRLELHYCVEDMAPLRDIRHDAYVCLTNAVVDSRVPPCVKELHAFIFGGVQCAFLRTVPMLSMTGGLEDRIHDVHLLSGRAYLNIEQGCVDGEIADCDHVHLHHCYGTARLTSINTLSITCATLAPPPTASNTDDTIDDHIACFAGGPKLQIRCLLHVANCRLHNCEINTFTCFRNVQRVALRRCRFDCLDSIPPFTSLKLHNCTTTDRAWQWPDITVVGRPPQEVQALLLAGRTERRAMWKGANPSELSTILKREMRTTAATARACGLAPLFFQHSSMDTTTAGEEHKQEHDDTRLGIVKLKN
;
A
#
# COMPACT_ATOMS: atom_id res chain seq x y z
N MET A 1 -24.44 40.63 -18.20
CA MET A 1 -24.18 39.24 -18.59
C MET A 1 -23.09 38.67 -17.70
N SER A 2 -23.44 38.18 -16.51
CA SER A 2 -22.56 37.39 -15.65
C SER A 2 -23.34 36.17 -15.20
N SER A 3 -23.52 35.21 -16.12
CA SER A 3 -23.90 33.85 -15.76
C SER A 3 -22.62 33.14 -15.32
N THR A 4 -22.20 33.38 -14.09
CA THR A 4 -21.15 32.60 -13.45
C THR A 4 -21.65 31.16 -13.40
N LEU A 5 -21.02 30.27 -14.16
CA LEU A 5 -21.20 28.83 -14.06
C LEU A 5 -20.81 28.40 -12.64
N GLN A 6 -21.79 28.42 -11.72
CA GLN A 6 -21.68 27.72 -10.45
C GLN A 6 -21.78 26.23 -10.76
N PHE A 7 -20.63 25.60 -11.00
CA PHE A 7 -20.55 24.15 -10.98
C PHE A 7 -21.00 23.68 -9.60
N GLN A 8 -21.99 22.79 -9.55
CA GLN A 8 -22.52 22.28 -8.30
C GLN A 8 -21.53 21.28 -7.68
N SER A 9 -21.48 21.18 -6.35
CA SER A 9 -20.59 20.25 -5.62
C SER A 9 -20.70 18.80 -6.13
N ALA A 10 -21.88 18.40 -6.62
CA ALA A 10 -22.13 17.10 -7.24
C ALA A 10 -21.31 16.86 -8.52
N GLU A 11 -21.06 17.89 -9.34
CA GLU A 11 -20.27 17.76 -10.57
C GLU A 11 -18.79 17.55 -10.26
N TRP A 12 -18.29 18.27 -9.25
CA TRP A 12 -16.93 18.07 -8.74
C TRP A 12 -16.75 16.72 -8.06
N ALA A 13 -17.78 16.18 -7.43
CA ALA A 13 -17.77 14.82 -6.90
C ALA A 13 -17.59 13.76 -8.00
N LEU A 14 -18.16 13.96 -9.19
CA LEU A 14 -17.93 13.06 -10.33
C LEU A 14 -16.47 13.13 -10.81
N VAL A 15 -15.89 14.33 -10.90
CA VAL A 15 -14.47 14.53 -11.25
C VAL A 15 -13.57 13.86 -10.20
N ALA A 16 -13.83 14.11 -8.92
CA ALA A 16 -13.08 13.50 -7.83
C ALA A 16 -13.22 11.97 -7.80
N LYS A 17 -14.42 11.44 -8.06
CA LYS A 17 -14.65 9.99 -8.18
C LYS A 17 -13.80 9.41 -9.30
N GLN A 18 -13.76 10.05 -10.48
CA GLN A 18 -12.90 9.61 -11.58
C GLN A 18 -11.42 9.61 -11.18
N VAL A 19 -10.94 10.67 -10.52
CA VAL A 19 -9.57 10.75 -10.02
C VAL A 19 -9.22 9.58 -9.08
N LEU A 20 -10.16 9.18 -8.21
CA LEU A 20 -9.96 8.07 -7.26
C LEU A 20 -10.18 6.67 -7.87
N THR A 21 -10.98 6.52 -8.92
CA THR A 21 -11.26 5.21 -9.55
C THR A 21 -10.22 4.78 -10.58
N LEU A 22 -9.52 5.72 -11.21
CA LEU A 22 -8.50 5.44 -12.23
C LEU A 22 -7.41 4.43 -11.80
N PRO A 23 -6.93 4.41 -10.54
CA PRO A 23 -5.99 3.38 -10.07
C PRO A 23 -6.63 2.00 -9.88
N LEU A 24 -7.89 1.92 -9.46
CA LEU A 24 -8.53 0.68 -8.99
C LEU A 24 -8.96 -0.26 -10.12
N THR A 25 -9.21 0.27 -11.32
CA THR A 25 -9.59 -0.56 -12.48
C THR A 25 -8.43 -1.38 -13.03
N ALA A 26 -7.18 -1.03 -12.71
CA ALA A 26 -6.00 -1.76 -13.15
C ALA A 26 -5.66 -2.97 -12.26
N GLU A 27 -6.27 -3.08 -11.07
CA GLU A 27 -5.86 -4.02 -10.01
C GLU A 27 -6.83 -5.19 -9.81
N ARG A 28 -8.02 -5.16 -10.45
CA ARG A 28 -9.17 -5.96 -10.02
C ARG A 28 -9.01 -7.49 -10.14
N ASP A 29 -7.90 -7.98 -10.69
CA ASP A 29 -7.56 -9.40 -10.73
C ASP A 29 -6.31 -9.81 -9.92
N ASN A 30 -5.54 -8.87 -9.34
CA ASN A 30 -4.27 -9.19 -8.66
C ASN A 30 -4.30 -9.08 -7.12
N ASP A 31 -5.25 -8.34 -6.54
CA ASP A 31 -5.24 -7.98 -5.11
C ASP A 31 -5.46 -9.16 -4.13
N GLU A 32 -5.74 -10.37 -4.60
CA GLU A 32 -5.86 -11.57 -3.74
C GLU A 32 -4.63 -12.49 -3.72
N ASP A 33 -3.69 -12.39 -4.67
CA ASP A 33 -2.70 -13.44 -4.92
C ASP A 33 -1.21 -12.99 -4.90
N ASP A 34 -0.92 -11.71 -4.59
CA ASP A 34 0.45 -11.14 -4.64
C ASP A 34 1.36 -11.47 -3.43
N GLU A 35 0.88 -12.15 -2.38
CA GLU A 35 1.72 -12.47 -1.19
C GLU A 35 2.80 -13.55 -1.49
N ASP A 36 2.60 -14.41 -2.48
CA ASP A 36 3.57 -15.45 -2.85
C ASP A 36 4.63 -14.96 -3.86
N ALA A 37 4.56 -13.72 -4.32
CA ALA A 37 5.64 -13.10 -5.12
C ALA A 37 6.90 -12.77 -4.27
N SER A 38 6.89 -13.06 -2.96
CA SER A 38 8.05 -12.89 -2.07
C SER A 38 9.16 -13.92 -2.28
N PHE A 39 8.92 -15.01 -3.03
CA PHE A 39 9.97 -15.96 -3.42
C PHE A 39 10.64 -15.59 -4.76
N GLY A 40 11.59 -14.66 -4.69
CA GLY A 40 12.93 -14.89 -5.28
C GLY A 40 13.10 -14.97 -6.80
N VAL A 41 12.22 -14.42 -7.63
CA VAL A 41 12.58 -14.06 -9.02
C VAL A 41 12.25 -12.60 -9.22
N ILE A 42 13.29 -11.76 -9.18
CA ILE A 42 13.18 -10.36 -9.62
C ILE A 42 12.85 -10.43 -11.10
N ASP A 43 11.57 -10.32 -11.45
CA ASP A 43 11.14 -10.21 -12.83
C ASP A 43 11.50 -8.79 -13.31
N CYS A 44 12.75 -8.61 -13.76
CA CYS A 44 13.26 -7.33 -14.26
C CYS A 44 12.53 -6.84 -15.53
N ALA A 45 11.59 -7.62 -16.07
CA ALA A 45 10.94 -7.36 -17.34
C ALA A 45 9.44 -7.07 -17.26
N ALA A 46 8.81 -7.10 -16.08
CA ALA A 46 7.42 -6.65 -15.96
C ALA A 46 7.35 -5.18 -16.42
N PRO A 47 6.46 -4.81 -17.37
CA PRO A 47 6.30 -3.41 -17.77
C PRO A 47 6.10 -2.59 -16.51
N PHE A 48 6.79 -1.45 -16.37
CA PHE A 48 6.67 -0.57 -15.22
C PHE A 48 5.21 -0.12 -15.09
N ARG A 49 4.39 -0.94 -14.43
CA ARG A 49 3.12 -0.54 -13.88
C ARG A 49 3.53 0.31 -12.69
N PRO A 50 3.31 1.63 -12.73
CA PRO A 50 3.62 2.46 -11.57
C PRO A 50 2.92 1.81 -10.38
N ASP A 51 3.72 1.52 -9.34
CA ASP A 51 3.27 0.86 -8.12
C ASP A 51 1.88 1.35 -7.74
N ALA A 52 0.94 0.42 -7.63
CA ALA A 52 -0.43 0.60 -7.16
C ALA A 52 -0.53 1.63 -6.03
N THR A 53 0.38 1.53 -5.05
CA THR A 53 0.44 2.42 -3.90
C THR A 53 0.81 3.86 -4.29
N VAL A 54 1.70 4.03 -5.27
CA VAL A 54 2.10 5.33 -5.81
C VAL A 54 0.95 5.97 -6.58
N LEU A 55 0.20 5.20 -7.38
CA LEU A 55 -0.99 5.69 -8.07
C LEU A 55 -2.08 6.12 -7.09
N LYS A 56 -2.41 5.28 -6.10
CA LYS A 56 -3.38 5.60 -5.02
C LYS A 56 -2.97 6.86 -4.26
N ARG A 57 -1.69 6.98 -3.89
CA ARG A 57 -1.15 8.17 -3.24
C ARG A 57 -1.24 9.42 -4.11
N ASN A 58 -0.96 9.31 -5.41
CA ASN A 58 -1.06 10.44 -6.34
C ASN A 58 -2.52 10.85 -6.56
N ALA A 59 -3.44 9.91 -6.64
CA ALA A 59 -4.88 10.16 -6.74
C ALA A 59 -5.39 10.90 -5.50
N ALA A 60 -5.07 10.42 -4.30
CA ALA A 60 -5.43 11.09 -3.05
C ALA A 60 -4.81 12.49 -2.94
N ARG A 61 -3.54 12.65 -3.31
CA ARG A 61 -2.90 13.98 -3.36
C ARG A 61 -3.62 14.91 -4.34
N THR A 62 -4.02 14.41 -5.50
CA THR A 62 -4.75 15.19 -6.51
C THR A 62 -6.11 15.61 -5.98
N PHE A 63 -6.80 14.71 -5.27
CA PHE A 63 -8.05 15.01 -4.58
C PHE A 63 -7.89 16.09 -3.50
N PHE A 64 -6.89 16.00 -2.63
CA PHE A 64 -6.63 17.05 -1.63
C PHE A 64 -6.25 18.38 -2.27
N ASN A 65 -5.43 18.36 -3.32
CA ASN A 65 -5.13 19.56 -4.07
C ASN A 65 -6.40 20.20 -4.65
N LEU A 66 -7.34 19.39 -5.15
CA LEU A 66 -8.63 19.87 -5.65
C LEU A 66 -9.47 20.50 -4.53
N MET A 67 -9.59 19.83 -3.38
CA MET A 67 -10.25 20.40 -2.19
C MET A 67 -9.68 21.76 -1.79
N LEU A 68 -8.36 21.94 -1.90
CA LEU A 68 -7.66 23.17 -1.50
C LEU A 68 -7.69 24.28 -2.56
N THR A 69 -8.33 24.08 -3.72
CA THR A 69 -8.38 25.11 -4.77
C THR A 69 -9.30 26.29 -4.45
N CYS A 70 -10.41 26.05 -3.76
CA CYS A 70 -11.32 27.10 -3.30
C CYS A 70 -12.09 26.69 -2.04
N ARG A 71 -12.77 27.65 -1.42
CA ARG A 71 -13.47 27.46 -0.15
C ARG A 71 -14.65 26.50 -0.27
N GLU A 72 -15.42 26.61 -1.35
CA GLU A 72 -16.60 25.77 -1.61
C GLU A 72 -16.20 24.30 -1.75
N LEU A 73 -15.16 24.02 -2.56
CA LEU A 73 -14.65 22.66 -2.71
C LEU A 73 -14.04 22.11 -1.43
N TYR A 74 -13.43 22.97 -0.62
CA TYR A 74 -12.90 22.55 0.67
C TYR A 74 -14.01 22.06 1.61
N HIS A 75 -15.17 22.72 1.60
CA HIS A 75 -16.29 22.40 2.48
C HIS A 75 -17.20 21.30 1.93
N ASP A 76 -17.55 21.35 0.65
CA ASP A 76 -18.65 20.54 0.10
C ASP A 76 -18.17 19.26 -0.59
N LEU A 77 -16.99 19.30 -1.22
CA LEU A 77 -16.48 18.17 -2.00
C LEU A 77 -16.32 16.90 -1.14
N PRO A 78 -15.79 16.94 0.09
CA PRO A 78 -15.61 15.73 0.88
C PRO A 78 -16.92 15.00 1.18
N TRP A 79 -17.97 15.76 1.52
CA TRP A 79 -19.30 15.20 1.81
C TRP A 79 -19.99 14.64 0.58
N ALA A 80 -19.66 15.16 -0.60
CA ALA A 80 -20.17 14.64 -1.87
C ALA A 80 -19.45 13.34 -2.33
N MET A 81 -18.36 12.96 -1.68
CA MET A 81 -17.63 11.72 -1.96
C MET A 81 -18.19 10.53 -1.16
N PRO A 82 -18.06 9.29 -1.67
CA PRO A 82 -18.38 8.10 -0.89
C PRO A 82 -17.59 8.09 0.42
N LYS A 83 -18.27 7.71 1.50
CA LYS A 83 -17.65 7.52 2.80
C LYS A 83 -16.44 6.58 2.71
N TRP A 84 -15.35 6.95 3.37
CA TRP A 84 -14.09 6.23 3.46
C TRP A 84 -13.38 6.02 2.10
N CYS A 85 -13.68 6.86 1.09
CA CYS A 85 -13.09 6.74 -0.24
C CYS A 85 -11.55 6.83 -0.26
N LEU A 86 -10.92 7.42 0.76
CA LEU A 86 -9.47 7.51 0.90
C LEU A 86 -8.91 6.61 2.01
N ALA A 87 -9.73 5.77 2.66
CA ALA A 87 -9.26 4.91 3.76
C ALA A 87 -8.01 4.12 3.34
N HIS A 88 -8.03 3.45 2.18
CA HIS A 88 -6.87 2.71 1.67
C HIS A 88 -5.60 3.55 1.47
N THR A 89 -5.71 4.88 1.28
CA THR A 89 -4.53 5.75 1.20
C THR A 89 -3.89 5.96 2.58
N PHE A 90 -4.71 6.01 3.63
CA PHE A 90 -4.24 6.16 5.01
C PHE A 90 -3.78 4.82 5.63
N HIS A 91 -4.18 3.70 5.03
CA HIS A 91 -3.67 2.38 5.38
C HIS A 91 -2.40 2.13 4.55
N VAL A 92 -1.22 2.36 5.15
CA VAL A 92 0.04 1.92 4.54
C VAL A 92 -0.01 0.40 4.40
N GLY A 93 0.49 -0.14 3.29
CA GLY A 93 0.26 -1.52 2.82
C GLY A 93 0.41 -2.62 3.88
N ARG A 94 -0.21 -3.78 3.62
CA ARG A 94 -0.28 -4.95 4.53
C ARG A 94 1.07 -5.20 5.21
N GLY A 95 1.10 -5.11 6.54
CA GLY A 95 2.28 -5.32 7.38
C GLY A 95 2.76 -4.08 8.13
N VAL A 96 2.73 -2.90 7.50
CA VAL A 96 3.03 -1.63 8.18
C VAL A 96 1.70 -1.07 8.67
N GLY A 97 1.33 -1.39 9.92
CA GLY A 97 0.01 -1.06 10.47
C GLY A 97 -0.46 0.39 10.21
N ILE A 98 -1.77 0.60 10.24
CA ILE A 98 -2.45 1.89 9.98
C ILE A 98 -1.74 3.02 10.72
N ILE A 99 -1.12 3.99 10.04
CA ILE A 99 -0.45 5.10 10.73
C ILE A 99 -1.55 6.01 11.29
N PRO A 100 -1.79 6.02 12.62
CA PRO A 100 -2.82 6.88 13.17
C PRO A 100 -2.31 8.32 13.15
N VAL A 101 -3.22 9.27 12.97
CA VAL A 101 -2.89 10.69 13.11
C VAL A 101 -2.95 11.04 14.60
N THR A 102 -1.80 11.32 15.19
CA THR A 102 -1.65 11.74 16.59
C THR A 102 -2.03 13.20 16.79
N ASP A 103 -1.62 14.05 15.85
CA ASP A 103 -1.76 15.50 15.92
C ASP A 103 -2.77 16.02 14.89
N TRP A 104 -3.74 16.79 15.36
CA TRP A 104 -4.65 17.52 14.48
C TRP A 104 -3.90 18.64 13.76
N LEU A 105 -3.87 18.60 12.42
CA LEU A 105 -3.06 19.45 11.52
C LEU A 105 -3.07 20.96 11.84
N ASP A 106 -4.11 21.50 12.47
CA ASP A 106 -4.18 22.94 12.78
C ASP A 106 -3.48 23.34 14.10
N THR A 107 -3.07 22.41 14.97
CA THR A 107 -2.22 22.74 16.13
C THR A 107 -0.85 23.25 15.70
N PHE A 108 -0.38 22.88 14.50
CA PHE A 108 0.84 23.42 13.90
C PHE A 108 0.70 24.90 13.50
N GLN A 109 -0.51 25.43 13.37
CA GLN A 109 -0.73 26.86 13.11
C GLN A 109 -0.76 27.69 14.39
N ALA A 110 -1.05 27.07 15.54
CA ALA A 110 -0.99 27.75 16.84
C ALA A 110 0.44 28.19 17.19
N THR A 111 1.47 27.47 16.74
CA THR A 111 2.88 27.87 16.86
C THR A 111 3.30 28.91 15.81
N LEU A 112 2.56 29.04 14.70
CA LEU A 112 2.78 30.05 13.67
C LEU A 112 2.04 31.37 13.96
N THR A 113 1.10 31.38 14.90
CA THR A 113 0.45 32.61 15.36
C THR A 113 1.39 33.28 16.38
N PRO A 114 1.90 34.50 16.12
CA PRO A 114 2.80 35.17 17.05
C PRO A 114 2.09 35.33 18.40
N ALA A 115 2.77 34.94 19.48
CA ALA A 115 2.27 35.09 20.83
C ALA A 115 1.74 36.53 21.02
N PRO A 116 0.54 36.72 21.58
CA PRO A 116 -0.04 38.04 21.75
C PRO A 116 0.97 38.92 22.46
N ALA A 117 1.39 40.00 21.79
CA ALA A 117 2.42 40.89 22.29
C ALA A 117 2.10 41.26 23.75
N PRO A 118 3.08 41.19 24.67
CA PRO A 118 2.84 41.54 26.06
C PRO A 118 2.27 42.96 26.09
N SER A 119 1.03 43.06 26.56
CA SER A 119 0.31 44.32 26.71
C SER A 119 1.26 45.35 27.31
N PRO A 120 1.47 46.52 26.69
CA PRO A 120 2.41 47.49 27.21
C PRO A 120 1.97 47.90 28.61
N SER A 121 2.79 47.56 29.60
CA SER A 121 2.68 48.00 30.98
C SER A 121 2.44 49.51 30.97
N ARG A 122 1.31 49.92 31.55
CA ARG A 122 0.97 51.33 31.80
C ARG A 122 2.09 51.97 32.61
N LEU A 123 3.02 52.64 31.93
CA LEU A 123 3.97 53.56 32.51
C LEU A 123 3.21 54.82 32.94
N SER A 124 3.13 54.98 34.27
CA SER A 124 3.29 56.23 35.01
C SER A 124 2.91 57.53 34.29
N GLN A 125 1.71 58.05 34.57
CA GLN A 125 1.44 59.49 34.46
C GLN A 125 1.63 60.16 35.83
N PRO A 126 2.28 61.33 35.87
CA PRO A 126 2.62 62.01 37.12
C PRO A 126 1.44 62.80 37.68
N ALA A 127 1.52 63.01 39.00
CA ALA A 127 0.58 63.75 39.81
C ALA A 127 0.28 65.17 39.28
N GLN A 128 -1.00 65.51 39.20
CA GLN A 128 -1.47 66.88 39.41
C GLN A 128 -2.62 66.88 40.42
N LEU A 129 -2.34 67.53 41.55
CA LEU A 129 -3.28 68.01 42.54
C LEU A 129 -4.01 69.25 41.99
N HIS A 130 -5.34 69.27 42.03
CA HIS A 130 -6.12 70.20 42.86
C HIS A 130 -7.65 70.11 42.59
N THR A 131 -8.35 69.68 43.65
CA THR A 131 -9.53 70.30 44.30
C THR A 131 -10.85 70.58 43.54
N THR A 132 -11.91 69.91 44.04
CA THR A 132 -13.31 70.33 44.27
C THR A 132 -14.22 70.74 43.10
N ALA A 133 -15.28 69.95 42.86
CA ALA A 133 -16.67 70.34 43.16
C ALA A 133 -17.64 69.17 42.92
N GLN A 134 -18.69 69.13 43.75
CA GLN A 134 -19.78 68.16 43.78
C GLN A 134 -20.58 68.07 42.47
N GLY A 135 -21.08 66.87 42.16
CA GLY A 135 -22.11 66.68 41.15
C GLY A 135 -22.62 65.24 41.12
N ASN A 136 -23.78 65.02 41.76
CA ASN A 136 -24.60 63.81 41.71
C ASN A 136 -24.70 63.22 40.28
N THR A 137 -24.49 61.91 40.12
CA THR A 137 -25.24 61.13 39.14
C THR A 137 -25.30 59.66 39.50
N VAL A 138 -26.53 59.19 39.62
CA VAL A 138 -26.97 57.81 39.82
C VAL A 138 -26.44 56.93 38.68
N GLY A 139 -25.77 55.83 39.00
CA GLY A 139 -25.26 54.86 38.04
C GLY A 139 -25.25 53.44 38.61
N THR A 140 -26.30 52.70 38.30
CA THR A 140 -26.54 51.27 38.58
C THR A 140 -25.30 50.39 38.36
N HIS A 141 -24.81 49.76 39.44
CA HIS A 141 -23.88 48.63 39.38
C HIS A 141 -24.62 47.36 38.92
N ILE A 142 -24.71 47.13 37.62
CA ILE A 142 -25.02 45.80 37.08
C ILE A 142 -23.74 44.97 37.16
N ARG A 143 -23.70 44.06 38.14
CA ARG A 143 -22.68 43.02 38.26
C ARG A 143 -22.89 42.04 37.10
N ALA A 144 -22.15 42.22 36.01
CA ALA A 144 -22.19 41.36 34.85
C ALA A 144 -21.81 39.93 35.27
N ARG A 145 -22.82 39.05 35.27
CA ARG A 145 -22.69 37.60 35.36
C ARG A 145 -21.77 37.15 34.22
N PRO A 146 -20.72 36.34 34.46
CA PRO A 146 -19.88 35.83 33.38
C PRO A 146 -20.78 35.02 32.44
N SER A 147 -21.05 35.59 31.27
CA SER A 147 -21.76 34.94 30.19
C SER A 147 -21.02 33.66 29.84
N ALA A 148 -21.73 32.53 29.86
CA ALA A 148 -21.20 31.24 29.46
C ALA A 148 -20.43 31.38 28.14
N PRO A 149 -19.23 30.78 27.99
CA PRO A 149 -18.45 30.90 26.79
C PRO A 149 -19.24 30.28 25.64
N THR A 150 -19.86 31.14 24.82
CA THR A 150 -20.43 30.75 23.54
C THR A 150 -19.33 30.06 22.75
N SER A 151 -19.58 28.82 22.32
CA SER A 151 -18.65 28.05 21.48
C SER A 151 -18.11 28.94 20.38
N SER A 152 -16.78 29.15 20.34
CA SER A 152 -16.18 30.02 19.34
C SER A 152 -16.51 29.45 17.95
N PRO A 153 -16.87 30.28 16.96
CA PRO A 153 -17.08 29.83 15.58
C PRO A 153 -15.91 29.02 15.01
N GLU A 154 -14.70 29.33 15.49
CA GLU A 154 -13.47 28.59 15.23
C GLU A 154 -13.55 27.13 15.68
N LEU A 155 -14.10 26.86 16.87
CA LEU A 155 -14.23 25.50 17.40
C LEU A 155 -15.16 24.63 16.54
N MET A 156 -16.32 25.18 16.17
CA MET A 156 -17.28 24.48 15.28
C MET A 156 -16.66 24.22 13.91
N TRP A 157 -15.87 25.17 13.40
CA TRP A 157 -15.15 24.99 12.15
C TRP A 157 -14.10 23.87 12.24
N MET A 158 -13.35 23.78 13.33
CA MET A 158 -12.40 22.68 13.55
C MET A 158 -13.11 21.32 13.69
N GLU A 159 -14.24 21.27 14.40
CA GLU A 159 -15.06 20.06 14.56
C GLU A 159 -15.55 19.55 13.20
N ASN A 160 -16.14 20.43 12.39
CA ASN A 160 -16.57 20.09 11.04
C ASN A 160 -15.43 19.60 10.15
N ARG A 161 -14.24 20.21 10.26
CA ARG A 161 -13.06 19.75 9.53
C ARG A 161 -12.64 18.35 9.97
N LEU A 162 -12.60 18.08 11.27
CA LEU A 162 -12.23 16.75 11.76
C LEU A 162 -13.20 15.69 11.23
N LEU A 163 -14.50 15.98 11.28
CA LEU A 163 -15.55 15.11 10.75
C LEU A 163 -15.40 14.85 9.24
N VAL A 164 -15.00 15.86 8.47
CA VAL A 164 -14.64 15.70 7.04
C VAL A 164 -13.49 14.71 6.85
N TYR A 165 -12.43 14.78 7.66
CA TYR A 165 -11.33 13.82 7.55
C TYR A 165 -11.73 12.42 8.00
N CYS A 166 -12.56 12.30 9.04
CA CYS A 166 -13.17 11.02 9.42
C CYS A 166 -13.98 10.43 8.26
N TRP A 167 -14.80 11.25 7.60
CA TRP A 167 -15.58 10.84 6.44
C TRP A 167 -14.70 10.33 5.31
N LEU A 168 -13.58 10.99 5.04
CA LEU A 168 -12.61 10.56 4.03
C LEU A 168 -11.84 9.28 4.42
N GLY A 169 -11.89 8.85 5.68
CA GLY A 169 -11.29 7.62 6.17
C GLY A 169 -10.01 7.78 6.98
N VAL A 170 -9.73 8.99 7.51
CA VAL A 170 -8.63 9.20 8.46
C VAL A 170 -8.92 8.45 9.77
N THR A 171 -7.90 7.75 10.27
CA THR A 171 -7.94 7.10 11.58
C THR A 171 -7.13 7.91 12.58
N TRP A 172 -7.77 8.26 13.70
CA TRP A 172 -7.19 9.06 14.77
C TRP A 172 -6.54 8.18 15.81
N ASP A 173 -5.43 8.64 16.37
CA ASP A 173 -4.90 8.01 17.58
C ASP A 173 -5.84 8.29 18.77
N SER A 174 -6.03 7.32 19.65
CA SER A 174 -6.82 7.50 20.88
C SER A 174 -6.24 8.57 21.82
N SER A 175 -4.97 8.91 21.68
CA SER A 175 -4.30 10.01 22.39
C SER A 175 -4.51 11.39 21.75
N CYS A 176 -5.24 11.48 20.62
CA CYS A 176 -5.48 12.74 19.92
C CYS A 176 -6.07 13.78 20.87
N THR A 177 -5.26 14.80 21.19
CA THR A 177 -5.57 15.82 22.20
C THR A 177 -6.89 16.54 21.91
N PHE A 178 -7.16 16.83 20.64
CA PHE A 178 -8.38 17.47 20.19
C PHE A 178 -9.65 16.66 20.52
N LEU A 179 -9.61 15.33 20.39
CA LEU A 179 -10.71 14.44 20.74
C LEU A 179 -10.81 14.26 22.26
N ARG A 180 -9.66 14.07 22.93
CA ARG A 180 -9.56 13.92 24.39
C ARG A 180 -10.13 15.13 25.14
N GLU A 181 -9.81 16.36 24.71
CA GLU A 181 -10.35 17.59 25.31
C GLU A 181 -11.88 17.73 25.16
N ARG A 182 -12.48 16.99 24.23
CA ARG A 182 -13.93 17.02 23.95
C ARG A 182 -14.71 15.96 24.68
N LEU A 183 -14.10 14.83 25.06
CA LEU A 183 -14.77 13.76 25.80
C LEU A 183 -15.42 14.25 27.11
N PRO A 184 -14.73 15.04 27.96
CA PRO A 184 -15.33 15.53 29.19
C PRO A 184 -16.51 16.50 28.93
N ARG A 185 -16.48 17.23 27.82
CA ARG A 185 -17.32 18.42 27.59
C ARG A 185 -18.75 18.13 27.09
N LEU A 186 -19.21 16.88 27.17
CA LEU A 186 -20.51 16.41 26.68
C LEU A 186 -21.72 17.03 27.38
N GLN A 187 -21.58 17.50 28.62
CA GLN A 187 -22.72 18.02 29.40
C GLN A 187 -23.08 19.49 29.14
N GLY A 188 -22.34 20.19 28.26
CA GLY A 188 -22.36 21.66 28.17
C GLY A 188 -23.37 22.31 27.21
N GLY A 189 -24.19 21.57 26.46
CA GLY A 189 -25.22 22.13 25.55
C GLY A 189 -25.47 21.32 24.27
N CYS A 190 -26.65 21.51 23.65
CA CYS A 190 -27.16 20.74 22.50
C CYS A 190 -26.20 20.66 21.31
N THR A 191 -25.43 21.72 21.01
CA THR A 191 -24.59 21.78 19.80
C THR A 191 -23.43 20.79 19.78
N ARG A 192 -23.08 20.17 20.91
CA ARG A 192 -21.98 19.18 20.99
C ARG A 192 -22.43 17.74 20.82
N GLN A 193 -23.72 17.48 21.02
CA GLN A 193 -24.27 16.14 20.78
C GLN A 193 -24.20 15.82 19.28
N ASP A 194 -24.52 16.80 18.44
CA ASP A 194 -24.44 16.69 16.97
C ASP A 194 -23.05 16.24 16.49
N PHE A 195 -21.97 16.77 17.08
CA PHE A 195 -20.60 16.37 16.71
C PHE A 195 -20.35 14.88 16.98
N TRP A 196 -20.73 14.37 18.15
CA TRP A 196 -20.47 12.99 18.53
C TRP A 196 -21.41 12.00 17.85
N GLU A 197 -22.66 12.39 17.57
CA GLU A 197 -23.57 11.61 16.73
C GLU A 197 -23.00 11.44 15.31
N GLN A 198 -22.46 12.52 14.75
CA GLN A 198 -21.75 12.51 13.48
C GLN A 198 -20.45 11.68 13.56
N PHE A 199 -19.66 11.87 14.61
CA PHE A 199 -18.43 11.11 14.82
C PHE A 199 -18.71 9.60 14.99
N ALA A 200 -19.83 9.21 15.61
CA ALA A 200 -20.26 7.81 15.69
C ALA A 200 -20.65 7.21 14.35
N GLN A 201 -20.94 8.04 13.35
CA GLN A 201 -21.23 7.58 12.00
C GLN A 201 -19.97 7.38 11.16
N TYR A 202 -18.93 8.21 11.28
CA TYR A 202 -17.74 8.15 10.39
C TYR A 202 -16.39 8.10 11.08
N GLY A 203 -16.32 8.43 12.37
CA GLY A 203 -15.09 8.47 13.17
C GLY A 203 -14.41 7.12 13.25
N SER A 204 -13.07 7.15 13.18
CA SER A 204 -12.22 5.97 13.26
C SER A 204 -11.12 6.23 14.30
N ILE A 205 -10.98 5.35 15.30
CA ILE A 205 -9.98 5.50 16.38
C ILE A 205 -9.07 4.27 16.42
N ARG A 206 -7.77 4.47 16.57
CA ARG A 206 -6.78 3.43 16.88
C ARG A 206 -6.36 3.52 18.34
N PHE A 207 -6.47 2.39 19.01
CA PHE A 207 -5.97 2.13 20.35
C PHE A 207 -4.69 1.29 20.22
N LEU A 208 -3.64 1.64 20.97
CA LEU A 208 -2.34 0.93 20.93
C LEU A 208 -2.20 -0.10 22.05
N GLN A 209 -3.13 -0.10 22.99
CA GLN A 209 -3.22 -1.04 24.11
C GLN A 209 -4.62 -0.99 24.73
N LEU A 210 -4.93 -1.98 25.57
CA LEU A 210 -6.22 -2.07 26.25
C LEU A 210 -6.49 -0.87 27.19
N ALA A 211 -5.45 -0.41 27.88
CA ALA A 211 -5.51 0.74 28.79
C ALA A 211 -5.94 2.04 28.09
N ASP A 212 -5.72 2.17 26.78
CA ASP A 212 -6.15 3.36 26.03
C ASP A 212 -7.67 3.41 25.90
N ILE A 213 -8.32 2.24 25.72
CA ILE A 213 -9.79 2.11 25.69
C ILE A 213 -10.37 2.44 27.07
N GLU A 214 -9.72 1.97 28.14
CA GLU A 214 -10.13 2.28 29.51
C GLU A 214 -10.02 3.77 29.81
N THR A 215 -8.90 4.38 29.45
CA THR A 215 -8.69 5.83 29.61
C THR A 215 -9.73 6.60 28.79
N TRP A 216 -10.06 6.13 27.58
CA TRP A 216 -11.13 6.73 26.76
C TRP A 216 -12.50 6.64 27.45
N ALA A 217 -12.82 5.48 28.03
CA ALA A 217 -14.06 5.26 28.78
C ALA A 217 -14.15 6.12 30.04
N ILE A 218 -13.05 6.24 30.79
CA ILE A 218 -12.96 7.10 31.98
C ILE A 218 -13.19 8.56 31.59
N ASP A 219 -12.51 9.06 30.54
CA ASP A 219 -12.69 10.44 30.08
C ASP A 219 -14.13 10.70 29.60
N ALA A 220 -14.80 9.70 29.03
CA ALA A 220 -16.19 9.79 28.61
C ALA A 220 -17.19 9.80 29.79
N THR A 221 -16.86 9.17 30.92
CA THR A 221 -17.76 8.97 32.07
C THR A 221 -17.51 9.92 33.25
N THR A 222 -16.29 10.41 33.45
CA THR A 222 -15.84 11.16 34.65
C THR A 222 -16.69 12.41 34.97
N LEU A 223 -17.47 12.93 34.02
CA LEU A 223 -18.36 14.08 34.27
C LEU A 223 -19.84 13.72 34.45
N GLN A 224 -20.28 12.50 34.12
CA GLN A 224 -21.65 12.08 34.45
C GLN A 224 -21.90 12.04 35.97
N THR A 225 -20.86 11.83 36.76
CA THR A 225 -20.99 11.64 38.21
C THR A 225 -20.73 12.88 39.04
N GLN A 226 -20.58 14.08 38.46
CA GLN A 226 -20.50 15.29 39.30
C GLN A 226 -21.83 15.47 40.05
N PRO A 227 -21.84 15.33 41.39
CA PRO A 227 -23.07 15.47 42.16
C PRO A 227 -23.52 16.92 42.00
N HIS A 228 -24.73 17.10 41.47
CA HIS A 228 -25.49 18.33 41.66
C HIS A 228 -25.74 18.50 43.17
N HIS A 229 -24.74 18.96 43.91
CA HIS A 229 -24.93 19.50 45.25
C HIS A 229 -25.68 20.82 45.09
N ALA A 230 -27.00 20.70 44.91
CA ALA A 230 -27.92 21.78 45.15
C ALA A 230 -27.84 22.15 46.63
N HIS A 231 -27.52 23.43 46.86
CA HIS A 231 -28.03 24.19 47.98
C HIS A 231 -29.49 23.82 48.27
N GLY A 232 -29.70 23.00 49.29
CA GLY A 232 -30.97 22.77 49.95
C GLY A 232 -30.74 23.03 51.42
N GLN A 233 -31.33 24.12 51.90
CA GLN A 233 -31.21 24.65 53.25
C GLN A 233 -31.68 23.65 54.30
N ALA A 234 -31.11 23.83 55.49
CA ALA A 234 -31.61 23.34 56.76
C ALA A 234 -33.13 23.56 56.88
N GLU A 235 -33.86 22.47 57.05
CA GLU A 235 -34.97 22.40 57.99
C GLU A 235 -34.93 21.00 58.60
N GLN A 236 -34.39 21.01 59.81
CA GLN A 236 -34.25 19.91 60.73
C GLN A 236 -35.48 19.99 61.61
N ASP A 237 -36.41 19.06 61.46
CA ASP A 237 -37.42 18.81 62.49
C ASP A 237 -37.63 17.31 62.64
N ASP A 238 -37.59 16.95 63.91
CA ASP A 238 -37.57 15.63 64.51
C ASP A 238 -38.82 14.80 64.19
N ALA A 239 -38.66 13.48 64.03
CA ALA A 239 -39.37 12.49 64.87
C ALA A 239 -39.13 11.04 64.45
N ALA A 240 -38.74 10.26 65.46
CA ALA A 240 -39.20 8.90 65.77
C ALA A 240 -38.65 7.70 64.97
N ASP A 241 -37.68 7.04 65.58
CA ASP A 241 -37.76 5.65 66.08
C ASP A 241 -38.76 4.70 65.39
N GLN A 242 -38.24 3.68 64.71
CA GLN A 242 -38.38 2.29 65.15
C GLN A 242 -37.51 1.32 64.31
N PRO A 243 -36.81 0.38 64.97
CA PRO A 243 -36.15 -0.75 64.30
C PRO A 243 -37.02 -2.01 64.35
N GLN A 244 -37.12 -2.73 63.23
CA GLN A 244 -37.43 -4.16 63.30
C GLN A 244 -36.60 -4.97 62.28
N PRO A 245 -35.85 -5.98 62.74
CA PRO A 245 -35.20 -6.96 61.89
C PRO A 245 -36.13 -8.18 61.71
N GLN A 246 -36.22 -8.72 60.50
CA GLN A 246 -36.61 -10.12 60.32
C GLN A 246 -35.69 -10.84 59.33
N GLU A 247 -35.11 -11.89 59.90
CA GLU A 247 -34.26 -12.93 59.36
C GLU A 247 -35.00 -13.92 58.44
N PRO A 248 -34.28 -14.87 57.82
CA PRO A 248 -34.66 -15.53 56.57
C PRO A 248 -35.32 -16.90 56.75
N GLN A 249 -36.13 -17.30 55.76
CA GLN A 249 -36.58 -18.67 55.50
C GLN A 249 -37.01 -18.74 54.03
N LYS A 250 -37.01 -19.87 53.31
CA LYS A 250 -36.28 -21.14 53.32
C LYS A 250 -36.78 -21.84 52.03
N ASP A 251 -35.90 -22.55 51.34
CA ASP A 251 -36.14 -23.75 50.53
C ASP A 251 -37.56 -24.05 50.00
N HIS A 252 -37.73 -24.01 48.67
CA HIS A 252 -38.43 -25.12 47.99
C HIS A 252 -37.94 -25.34 46.56
N LEU A 253 -37.35 -26.52 46.36
CA LEU A 253 -37.18 -27.21 45.09
C LEU A 253 -38.56 -27.52 44.49
N GLN A 254 -38.76 -27.24 43.20
CA GLN A 254 -39.51 -28.15 42.34
C GLN A 254 -39.16 -27.96 40.86
N GLU A 255 -38.50 -28.97 40.29
CA GLU A 255 -38.47 -29.26 38.86
C GLU A 255 -39.89 -29.51 38.34
N VAL A 256 -40.19 -29.04 37.13
CA VAL A 256 -40.67 -29.81 35.96
C VAL A 256 -41.12 -28.80 34.87
N PRO A 257 -40.87 -29.07 33.57
CA PRO A 257 -40.88 -28.06 32.53
C PRO A 257 -42.25 -27.95 31.84
N HIS A 258 -42.74 -26.72 31.70
CA HIS A 258 -43.80 -26.40 30.76
C HIS A 258 -43.38 -25.23 29.87
N ALA A 259 -43.23 -25.52 28.59
CA ALA A 259 -43.33 -24.54 27.52
C ALA A 259 -44.68 -23.81 27.61
N PRO A 260 -44.72 -22.52 27.26
CA PRO A 260 -45.94 -21.98 26.70
C PRO A 260 -45.70 -21.28 25.35
N ASP A 261 -46.66 -21.56 24.49
CA ASP A 261 -46.99 -20.86 23.27
C ASP A 261 -46.93 -19.34 23.39
N MET A 262 -46.27 -18.73 22.41
CA MET A 262 -46.36 -17.32 22.09
C MET A 262 -47.72 -17.03 21.44
N ALA A 263 -48.70 -16.66 22.26
CA ALA A 263 -49.91 -15.97 21.82
C ALA A 263 -49.91 -14.54 22.37
N GLY A 264 -50.06 -13.58 21.46
CA GLY A 264 -49.82 -12.16 21.70
C GLY A 264 -50.73 -11.49 22.73
N SER A 265 -50.13 -10.59 23.48
CA SER A 265 -50.80 -9.48 24.15
C SER A 265 -49.93 -8.23 24.01
N SER A 266 -50.34 -7.33 23.13
CA SER A 266 -49.83 -5.95 23.07
C SER A 266 -50.32 -5.19 24.30
N ALA A 267 -49.53 -5.18 25.36
CA ALA A 267 -49.62 -4.16 26.39
C ALA A 267 -48.76 -2.96 25.96
N ARG A 268 -49.44 -1.86 25.59
CA ARG A 268 -48.84 -0.53 25.49
C ARG A 268 -48.48 -0.05 26.90
N THR A 269 -47.25 -0.30 27.33
CA THR A 269 -46.61 0.46 28.41
C THR A 269 -46.07 1.76 27.82
N GLY A 270 -46.49 2.89 28.41
CA GLY A 270 -45.94 4.20 28.13
C GLY A 270 -44.45 4.19 28.47
N ASP A 271 -43.65 4.29 27.41
CA ASP A 271 -42.20 4.43 27.46
C ASP A 271 -41.92 5.89 27.86
N ASP A 272 -41.82 6.14 29.17
CA ASP A 272 -41.19 7.35 29.69
C ASP A 272 -39.74 7.28 29.25
N GLY A 273 -39.44 7.97 28.15
CA GLY A 273 -38.13 8.00 27.50
C GLY A 273 -37.05 8.54 28.44
N THR A 274 -36.49 7.67 29.26
CA THR A 274 -35.15 7.82 29.82
C THR A 274 -34.18 7.82 28.64
N GLY A 275 -33.89 9.01 28.13
CA GLY A 275 -32.90 9.23 27.07
C GLY A 275 -31.56 8.66 27.52
N CYS A 276 -31.25 7.46 27.06
CA CYS A 276 -29.95 6.83 27.29
C CYS A 276 -28.90 7.76 26.68
N ALA A 277 -28.07 8.37 27.54
CA ALA A 277 -27.02 9.27 27.10
C ALA A 277 -26.12 8.52 26.09
N VAL A 278 -26.08 9.00 24.85
CA VAL A 278 -25.25 8.42 23.79
C VAL A 278 -23.79 8.62 24.19
N LEU A 279 -23.10 7.52 24.49
CA LEU A 279 -21.66 7.57 24.76
C LEU A 279 -20.90 8.01 23.48
N PRO A 280 -19.83 8.81 23.61
CA PRO A 280 -19.01 9.26 22.48
C PRO A 280 -18.23 8.07 21.90
N MET A 281 -18.88 7.33 21.00
CA MET A 281 -18.33 6.14 20.37
C MET A 281 -17.86 6.46 18.95
N PRO A 282 -16.73 5.91 18.50
CA PRO A 282 -16.36 5.96 17.10
C PRO A 282 -17.24 5.00 16.27
N ALA A 283 -17.34 5.27 14.96
CA ALA A 283 -17.96 4.33 14.02
C ALA A 283 -17.12 3.05 13.83
N LEU A 284 -15.80 3.24 13.80
CA LEU A 284 -14.80 2.20 13.63
C LEU A 284 -13.73 2.29 14.72
N PHE A 285 -13.27 1.17 15.24
CA PHE A 285 -12.08 1.14 16.08
C PHE A 285 -11.04 0.14 15.59
N TYR A 286 -9.79 0.40 15.92
CA TYR A 286 -8.65 -0.48 15.70
C TYR A 286 -7.95 -0.67 17.03
N LEU A 287 -7.48 -1.88 17.31
CA LEU A 287 -6.74 -2.17 18.53
C LEU A 287 -5.50 -2.98 18.19
N ASP A 288 -4.36 -2.55 18.71
CA ASP A 288 -3.15 -3.35 18.85
C ASP A 288 -3.01 -3.63 20.35
N ALA A 289 -2.94 -4.87 20.80
CA ALA A 289 -2.81 -5.15 22.23
C ALA A 289 -2.02 -6.42 22.48
N THR A 290 -1.15 -6.36 23.48
CA THR A 290 -0.58 -7.57 24.11
C THR A 290 -1.39 -7.87 25.35
N LEU A 291 -2.04 -9.03 25.36
CA LEU A 291 -2.86 -9.49 26.47
C LEU A 291 -2.04 -10.55 27.23
N HIS A 292 -1.85 -10.35 28.53
CA HIS A 292 -0.93 -11.14 29.36
C HIS A 292 -1.65 -12.19 30.19
N SER A 293 -2.98 -12.19 30.21
CA SER A 293 -3.78 -13.11 31.01
C SER A 293 -5.19 -13.31 30.45
N GLN A 294 -5.87 -14.36 30.90
CA GLN A 294 -7.31 -14.55 30.63
C GLN A 294 -8.17 -13.38 31.15
N ALA A 295 -7.74 -12.72 32.24
CA ALA A 295 -8.43 -11.55 32.77
C ALA A 295 -8.38 -10.39 31.77
N ASP A 296 -7.27 -10.20 31.04
CA ASP A 296 -7.16 -9.17 30.01
C ASP A 296 -8.08 -9.47 28.81
N ALA A 297 -8.21 -10.74 28.42
CA ALA A 297 -9.14 -11.16 27.37
C ALA A 297 -10.61 -10.94 27.78
N GLN A 298 -10.96 -11.25 29.03
CA GLN A 298 -12.29 -10.94 29.59
C GLN A 298 -12.53 -9.44 29.66
N ARG A 299 -11.51 -8.67 30.07
CA ARG A 299 -11.57 -7.22 30.14
C ARG A 299 -11.75 -6.58 28.77
N PHE A 300 -11.06 -7.09 27.75
CA PHE A 300 -11.30 -6.69 26.37
C PHE A 300 -12.74 -6.99 25.93
N HIS A 301 -13.26 -8.17 26.25
CA HIS A 301 -14.65 -8.51 25.93
C HIS A 301 -15.65 -7.58 26.62
N GLU A 302 -15.43 -7.25 27.90
CA GLU A 302 -16.23 -6.28 28.65
C GLU A 302 -16.19 -4.89 28.00
N LEU A 303 -15.01 -4.35 27.69
CA LEU A 303 -14.87 -3.05 27.02
C LEU A 303 -15.48 -3.06 25.62
N ARG A 304 -15.38 -4.17 24.90
CA ARG A 304 -16.00 -4.35 23.57
C ARG A 304 -17.53 -4.34 23.63
N THR A 305 -18.11 -4.94 24.67
CA THR A 305 -19.56 -5.07 24.89
C THR A 305 -20.18 -3.87 25.59
N THR A 306 -19.39 -3.06 26.29
CA THR A 306 -19.85 -1.86 27.00
C THR A 306 -19.43 -0.59 26.27
N VAL A 307 -18.15 -0.23 26.33
CA VAL A 307 -17.59 1.04 25.82
C VAL A 307 -17.67 1.13 24.30
N LEU A 308 -17.42 0.02 23.60
CA LEU A 308 -17.38 -0.04 22.14
C LEU A 308 -18.59 -0.76 21.54
N ALA A 309 -19.67 -0.97 22.29
CA ALA A 309 -20.79 -1.82 21.91
C ALA A 309 -21.31 -1.55 20.48
N HIS A 310 -21.43 -0.27 20.13
CA HIS A 310 -21.96 0.20 18.84
C HIS A 310 -20.89 0.47 17.78
N ALA A 311 -19.61 0.43 18.15
CA ALA A 311 -18.51 0.59 17.20
C ALA A 311 -18.25 -0.73 16.46
N ARG A 312 -17.98 -0.65 15.16
CA ARG A 312 -17.51 -1.80 14.36
C ARG A 312 -15.99 -1.91 14.50
N GLY A 313 -15.45 -3.11 14.65
CA GLY A 313 -14.00 -3.28 14.61
C GLY A 313 -13.48 -3.22 13.19
N GLY A 314 -12.52 -2.35 12.94
CA GLY A 314 -11.72 -2.34 11.72
C GLY A 314 -10.73 -3.50 11.74
N SER A 315 -9.62 -3.33 12.45
CA SER A 315 -8.59 -4.36 12.62
C SER A 315 -8.24 -4.52 14.10
N LEU A 316 -8.26 -5.77 14.56
CA LEU A 316 -7.85 -6.16 15.90
C LEU A 316 -6.57 -6.98 15.80
N ARG A 317 -5.46 -6.52 16.37
CA ARG A 317 -4.21 -7.27 16.49
C ARG A 317 -3.98 -7.63 17.94
N LEU A 318 -3.87 -8.91 18.23
CA LEU A 318 -3.68 -9.45 19.57
C LEU A 318 -2.39 -10.27 19.63
N CYS A 319 -1.51 -9.93 20.58
CA CYS A 319 -0.39 -10.78 20.97
C CYS A 319 -0.75 -11.54 22.25
N VAL A 320 -0.69 -12.86 22.20
CA VAL A 320 -1.02 -13.77 23.31
C VAL A 320 0.26 -14.12 24.06
N ALA A 321 0.45 -13.57 25.25
CA ALA A 321 1.67 -13.81 26.04
C ALA A 321 1.53 -14.94 27.09
N SER A 322 0.31 -15.44 27.33
CA SER A 322 0.05 -16.54 28.27
C SER A 322 -1.17 -17.35 27.85
N PRO A 323 -1.33 -18.61 28.32
CA PRO A 323 -2.43 -19.46 27.87
C PRO A 323 -3.80 -18.90 28.26
N TRP A 324 -4.75 -18.92 27.33
CA TRP A 324 -6.13 -18.45 27.54
C TRP A 324 -7.11 -19.59 27.42
N SER A 325 -8.04 -19.67 28.37
CA SER A 325 -9.20 -20.55 28.30
C SER A 325 -10.21 -20.14 27.21
N SER A 326 -10.37 -18.85 26.93
CA SER A 326 -11.34 -18.39 25.93
C SER A 326 -11.04 -16.98 25.40
N LEU A 327 -11.27 -16.78 24.10
CA LEU A 327 -11.27 -15.47 23.43
C LEU A 327 -12.58 -15.28 22.64
N SER A 328 -13.26 -14.17 22.90
CA SER A 328 -14.51 -13.81 22.22
C SER A 328 -14.38 -12.46 21.51
N ALA A 329 -14.65 -12.43 20.20
CA ALA A 329 -14.64 -11.19 19.42
C ALA A 329 -15.75 -11.19 18.36
N TYR A 330 -16.40 -10.05 18.17
CA TYR A 330 -17.52 -9.94 17.23
C TYR A 330 -17.60 -8.61 16.49
N ASN A 331 -18.22 -8.64 15.31
CA ASN A 331 -18.44 -7.50 14.43
C ASN A 331 -17.11 -6.77 14.09
N MET A 332 -16.19 -7.50 13.47
CA MET A 332 -14.84 -7.04 13.12
C MET A 332 -14.56 -7.26 11.62
N ASN A 333 -13.81 -6.38 10.96
CA ASN A 333 -13.40 -6.64 9.57
C ASN A 333 -12.23 -7.62 9.52
N ALA A 334 -11.24 -7.42 10.39
CA ALA A 334 -10.06 -8.25 10.47
C ALA A 334 -9.63 -8.48 11.93
N ILE A 335 -9.22 -9.70 12.24
CA ILE A 335 -8.56 -10.08 13.49
C ILE A 335 -7.23 -10.74 13.12
N SER A 336 -6.15 -10.36 13.79
CA SER A 336 -4.82 -10.93 13.66
C SER A 336 -4.36 -11.37 15.04
N ILE A 337 -4.21 -12.67 15.26
CA ILE A 337 -3.83 -13.27 16.53
C ILE A 337 -2.43 -13.83 16.37
N THR A 338 -1.49 -13.36 17.19
CA THR A 338 -0.14 -13.91 17.26
C THR A 338 0.02 -14.59 18.61
N SER A 339 0.11 -15.92 18.61
CA SER A 339 0.16 -16.71 19.82
C SER A 339 1.42 -17.57 19.88
N ALA A 340 2.61 -16.98 19.66
CA ALA A 340 3.86 -17.72 19.52
C ALA A 340 4.17 -18.64 20.74
N ASP A 341 3.92 -18.14 21.96
CA ASP A 341 4.35 -18.82 23.19
C ASP A 341 3.23 -19.55 23.94
N ALA A 342 1.96 -19.27 23.62
CA ALA A 342 0.84 -19.69 24.46
C ALA A 342 -0.44 -19.95 23.67
N GLY A 343 -1.16 -21.01 24.05
CA GLY A 343 -2.39 -21.41 23.37
C GLY A 343 -3.67 -20.70 23.82
N ILE A 344 -4.71 -20.76 22.98
CA ILE A 344 -6.10 -20.38 23.22
C ILE A 344 -6.97 -21.64 23.14
N ASP A 345 -7.61 -22.05 24.23
CA ASP A 345 -8.41 -23.28 24.28
C ASP A 345 -9.75 -23.13 23.52
N GLN A 346 -10.42 -21.98 23.67
CA GLN A 346 -11.72 -21.70 23.06
C GLN A 346 -11.74 -20.37 22.29
N LEU A 347 -12.23 -20.40 21.05
CA LEU A 347 -12.33 -19.25 20.16
C LEU A 347 -13.79 -19.04 19.73
N CYS A 348 -14.40 -17.93 20.14
CA CYS A 348 -15.78 -17.56 19.79
C CYS A 348 -15.78 -16.30 18.91
N LEU A 349 -15.89 -16.48 17.60
CA LEU A 349 -15.87 -15.38 16.62
C LEU A 349 -17.20 -15.26 15.91
N ARG A 350 -17.77 -14.06 15.89
CA ARG A 350 -19.05 -13.77 15.22
C ARG A 350 -18.95 -12.55 14.33
N ASP A 351 -19.42 -12.63 13.08
CA ASP A 351 -19.38 -11.49 12.14
C ASP A 351 -17.97 -10.93 11.94
N VAL A 352 -17.03 -11.82 11.59
CA VAL A 352 -15.63 -11.46 11.35
C VAL A 352 -15.29 -11.64 9.88
N GLY A 353 -14.86 -10.57 9.20
CA GLY A 353 -14.52 -10.64 7.78
C GLY A 353 -13.33 -11.56 7.50
N ARG A 354 -12.23 -11.37 8.23
CA ARG A 354 -10.99 -12.13 8.10
C ARG A 354 -10.34 -12.39 9.45
N VAL A 355 -9.81 -13.58 9.63
CA VAL A 355 -8.97 -13.97 10.77
C VAL A 355 -7.62 -14.40 10.23
N GLU A 356 -6.54 -13.85 10.77
CA GLU A 356 -5.17 -14.33 10.64
C GLU A 356 -4.75 -14.85 12.01
N TRP A 357 -4.19 -16.05 12.07
CA TRP A 357 -3.74 -16.64 13.32
C TRP A 357 -2.39 -17.31 13.13
N THR A 358 -1.39 -16.87 13.87
CA THR A 358 -0.14 -17.60 14.06
C THR A 358 -0.25 -18.39 15.35
N ASP A 359 -0.34 -19.73 15.27
CA ASP A 359 -0.55 -20.60 16.43
C ASP A 359 0.72 -20.77 17.28
N ALA A 360 0.53 -21.27 18.52
CA ALA A 360 1.62 -21.64 19.40
C ALA A 360 2.12 -23.04 19.05
N GLU A 361 3.41 -23.33 19.20
CA GLU A 361 3.94 -24.70 19.08
C GLU A 361 3.32 -25.67 20.10
N SER A 362 2.75 -25.15 21.19
CA SER A 362 2.07 -25.91 22.24
C SER A 362 0.57 -26.12 22.00
N GLN A 363 -0.04 -25.44 21.01
CA GLN A 363 -1.49 -25.44 20.79
C GLN A 363 -1.97 -26.76 20.16
N ARG A 364 -2.51 -27.71 20.94
CA ARG A 364 -2.94 -29.01 20.38
C ARG A 364 -4.33 -29.04 19.73
N SER A 365 -5.27 -28.25 20.24
CA SER A 365 -6.65 -28.26 19.76
C SER A 365 -7.29 -26.91 19.99
N VAL A 366 -8.26 -26.54 19.16
CA VAL A 366 -8.99 -25.29 19.29
C VAL A 366 -10.47 -25.60 19.25
N ARG A 367 -11.19 -25.26 20.30
CA ARG A 367 -12.65 -25.42 20.38
C ARG A 367 -13.32 -24.09 20.13
N GLY A 368 -14.61 -24.10 19.83
CA GLY A 368 -15.44 -22.91 19.84
C GLY A 368 -16.35 -22.78 18.63
N GLU A 369 -16.83 -21.56 18.42
CA GLU A 369 -17.90 -21.26 17.47
C GLU A 369 -17.45 -20.13 16.54
N LEU A 370 -17.42 -20.42 15.24
CA LEU A 370 -17.14 -19.45 14.19
C LEU A 370 -18.42 -19.17 13.40
N GLU A 371 -19.15 -18.13 13.77
CA GLU A 371 -20.38 -17.75 13.09
C GLU A 371 -20.14 -16.59 12.11
N ARG A 372 -20.46 -16.79 10.83
CA ARG A 372 -20.31 -15.75 9.79
C ARG A 372 -18.88 -15.23 9.67
N VAL A 373 -17.89 -16.12 9.83
CA VAL A 373 -16.48 -15.81 9.56
C VAL A 373 -16.21 -15.97 8.07
N GLY A 374 -15.75 -14.90 7.41
CA GLY A 374 -15.55 -14.87 5.95
C GLY A 374 -14.34 -15.69 5.52
N ARG A 375 -13.18 -15.39 6.09
CA ARG A 375 -11.89 -16.03 5.79
C ARG A 375 -11.10 -16.31 7.06
N PHE A 376 -10.43 -17.46 7.13
CA PHE A 376 -9.58 -17.85 8.26
C PHE A 376 -8.23 -18.36 7.75
N ASP A 377 -7.15 -17.66 8.11
CA ASP A 377 -5.78 -17.97 7.73
C ASP A 377 -5.01 -18.43 8.97
N ILE A 378 -4.50 -19.66 8.98
CA ILE A 378 -3.59 -20.18 10.01
C ILE A 378 -2.18 -20.23 9.43
N HIS A 379 -1.26 -19.51 10.07
CA HIS A 379 0.15 -19.46 9.76
C HIS A 379 0.94 -20.30 10.77
N HIS A 380 1.99 -20.97 10.30
CA HIS A 380 2.87 -21.82 11.12
C HIS A 380 2.17 -22.97 11.84
N TRP A 381 1.14 -23.54 11.21
CA TRP A 381 0.26 -24.56 11.75
C TRP A 381 1.00 -25.83 12.19
N ASN A 382 1.57 -25.79 13.39
CA ASN A 382 2.47 -26.83 13.89
C ASN A 382 1.73 -27.79 14.80
N ALA A 383 0.80 -27.31 15.62
CA ALA A 383 0.31 -28.08 16.76
C ALA A 383 -1.18 -28.41 16.73
N VAL A 384 -2.03 -27.63 16.04
CA VAL A 384 -3.49 -27.82 16.09
C VAL A 384 -3.92 -29.05 15.29
N ASP A 385 -4.32 -30.14 15.93
CA ASP A 385 -4.67 -31.37 15.22
C ASP A 385 -6.12 -31.41 14.72
N ASP A 386 -7.00 -30.64 15.37
CA ASP A 386 -8.42 -30.58 15.06
C ASP A 386 -8.82 -29.23 14.43
N VAL A 387 -9.24 -29.26 13.16
CA VAL A 387 -9.78 -28.11 12.41
C VAL A 387 -11.30 -28.06 12.35
N SER A 388 -12.00 -28.84 13.17
CA SER A 388 -13.46 -28.85 13.23
C SER A 388 -14.06 -27.47 13.52
N VAL A 389 -13.34 -26.62 14.27
CA VAL A 389 -13.73 -25.23 14.53
C VAL A 389 -13.87 -24.39 13.26
N LEU A 390 -13.14 -24.75 12.18
CA LEU A 390 -13.18 -24.05 10.89
C LEU A 390 -14.33 -24.53 9.99
N SER A 391 -15.13 -25.49 10.43
CA SER A 391 -16.28 -25.95 9.67
C SER A 391 -17.27 -24.80 9.39
N GLY A 392 -17.74 -24.70 8.14
CA GLY A 392 -18.62 -23.62 7.69
C GLY A 392 -17.93 -22.31 7.31
N VAL A 393 -16.62 -22.15 7.53
CA VAL A 393 -15.85 -21.00 7.03
C VAL A 393 -15.70 -21.10 5.51
N SER A 394 -15.97 -20.00 4.80
CA SER A 394 -16.04 -20.03 3.33
C SER A 394 -14.67 -20.06 2.63
N ALA A 395 -13.65 -19.47 3.25
CA ALA A 395 -12.29 -19.40 2.74
C ALA A 395 -11.29 -19.73 3.85
N VAL A 396 -10.43 -20.72 3.62
CA VAL A 396 -9.47 -21.20 4.62
C VAL A 396 -8.07 -21.27 4.01
N ARG A 397 -7.08 -20.68 4.68
CA ARG A 397 -5.66 -20.81 4.34
C ARG A 397 -4.92 -21.49 5.49
N LEU A 398 -4.11 -22.49 5.17
CA LEU A 398 -3.40 -23.33 6.11
C LEU A 398 -1.95 -23.45 5.65
N SER A 399 -0.99 -22.97 6.45
CA SER A 399 0.44 -23.05 6.16
C SER A 399 1.14 -23.81 7.29
N TYR A 400 1.81 -24.92 6.95
CA TYR A 400 2.42 -25.85 7.90
C TYR A 400 3.94 -25.62 7.96
N ASN A 401 4.60 -26.05 9.04
CA ASN A 401 6.07 -26.20 9.04
C ASN A 401 6.53 -27.67 9.27
N GLU A 402 5.61 -28.61 9.58
CA GLU A 402 5.94 -30.01 9.89
C GLU A 402 5.11 -31.00 9.09
N HIS A 403 5.68 -32.18 8.79
CA HIS A 403 5.07 -33.24 7.97
C HIS A 403 4.04 -34.13 8.69
N GLN A 404 3.38 -33.65 9.75
CA GLN A 404 2.43 -34.49 10.52
C GLN A 404 1.07 -34.59 9.83
N THR A 405 0.59 -35.80 9.53
CA THR A 405 -0.71 -36.06 8.86
C THR A 405 -1.90 -35.54 9.65
N ARG A 406 -2.77 -34.73 9.02
CA ARG A 406 -3.98 -34.15 9.63
C ARG A 406 -5.23 -34.45 8.82
N ASP A 407 -6.37 -34.52 9.52
CA ASP A 407 -7.67 -34.74 8.90
C ASP A 407 -8.31 -33.42 8.44
N LEU A 408 -8.44 -33.25 7.12
CA LEU A 408 -9.10 -32.09 6.52
C LEU A 408 -10.62 -32.29 6.34
N THR A 409 -11.16 -33.47 6.66
CA THR A 409 -12.60 -33.78 6.51
C THR A 409 -13.55 -32.72 7.07
N PRO A 410 -13.27 -32.06 8.22
CA PRO A 410 -14.15 -31.02 8.74
C PRO A 410 -14.29 -29.78 7.85
N LEU A 411 -13.37 -29.56 6.92
CA LEU A 411 -13.40 -28.44 5.97
C LEU A 411 -14.26 -28.73 4.74
N ARG A 412 -15.03 -29.83 4.73
CA ARG A 412 -15.95 -30.18 3.65
C ARG A 412 -16.92 -29.02 3.38
N GLY A 413 -16.97 -28.58 2.12
CA GLY A 413 -17.84 -27.48 1.67
C GLY A 413 -17.17 -26.10 1.67
N VAL A 414 -15.89 -26.00 2.04
CA VAL A 414 -15.10 -24.78 1.86
C VAL A 414 -15.07 -24.35 0.38
N LYS A 415 -15.23 -23.05 0.11
CA LYS A 415 -15.22 -22.53 -1.26
C LYS A 415 -13.80 -22.24 -1.74
N LYS A 416 -12.98 -21.55 -0.93
CA LYS A 416 -11.57 -21.26 -1.23
C LYS A 416 -10.68 -21.98 -0.23
N LEU A 417 -9.83 -22.87 -0.71
CA LEU A 417 -8.89 -23.63 0.11
C LEU A 417 -7.46 -23.34 -0.36
N ILE A 418 -6.62 -22.83 0.54
CA ILE A 418 -5.20 -22.59 0.30
C ILE A 418 -4.41 -23.45 1.26
N LEU A 419 -3.62 -24.39 0.76
CA LEU A 419 -2.75 -25.25 1.55
C LEU A 419 -1.30 -25.06 1.12
N ARG A 420 -0.39 -24.87 2.09
CA ARG A 420 1.05 -24.79 1.84
C ARG A 420 1.79 -25.72 2.79
N GLU A 421 2.56 -26.65 2.25
CA GLU A 421 3.25 -27.71 2.98
C GLU A 421 2.31 -28.68 3.75
N PRO A 422 1.06 -28.95 3.32
CA PRO A 422 0.22 -29.89 4.04
C PRO A 422 0.82 -31.30 4.04
N PRO A 423 0.64 -32.03 5.14
CA PRO A 423 1.07 -33.40 5.25
C PRO A 423 0.29 -34.31 4.30
N SER A 424 0.90 -35.40 3.86
CA SER A 424 0.23 -36.45 3.09
C SER A 424 -0.78 -37.19 3.99
N GLY A 425 -2.07 -36.90 3.86
CA GLY A 425 -3.08 -37.43 4.78
C GLY A 425 -4.52 -37.46 4.26
N THR A 426 -5.42 -37.88 5.17
CA THR A 426 -6.87 -37.94 5.00
C THR A 426 -7.47 -36.57 4.69
N GLY A 427 -8.40 -36.50 3.74
CA GLY A 427 -9.04 -35.25 3.34
C GLY A 427 -8.81 -34.83 1.89
N GLN A 428 -8.23 -35.71 1.06
CA GLN A 428 -8.14 -35.52 -0.39
C GLN A 428 -9.51 -35.26 -1.06
N GLU A 429 -10.60 -35.80 -0.50
CA GLU A 429 -11.96 -35.50 -0.95
C GLU A 429 -12.33 -34.01 -0.80
N VAL A 430 -11.84 -33.36 0.26
CA VAL A 430 -12.08 -31.94 0.50
C VAL A 430 -11.28 -31.08 -0.49
N ILE A 431 -10.02 -31.45 -0.73
CA ILE A 431 -9.17 -30.84 -1.76
C ILE A 431 -9.84 -30.94 -3.13
N ALA A 432 -10.35 -32.13 -3.48
CA ALA A 432 -11.02 -32.37 -4.75
C ALA A 432 -12.33 -31.58 -4.92
N ALA A 433 -13.04 -31.31 -3.81
CA ALA A 433 -14.36 -30.66 -3.81
C ALA A 433 -14.32 -29.13 -3.69
N ALA A 434 -13.18 -28.52 -3.32
CA ALA A 434 -13.06 -27.07 -3.19
C ALA A 434 -13.31 -26.36 -4.55
N GLN A 435 -13.87 -25.14 -4.52
CA GLN A 435 -14.16 -24.39 -5.76
C GLN A 435 -12.95 -23.59 -6.25
N HIS A 436 -12.20 -23.00 -5.33
CA HIS A 436 -10.95 -22.29 -5.57
C HIS A 436 -9.86 -22.99 -4.75
N LEU A 437 -8.79 -23.40 -5.39
CA LEU A 437 -7.79 -24.25 -4.80
C LEU A 437 -6.39 -23.70 -5.08
N GLN A 438 -5.61 -23.50 -4.02
CA GLN A 438 -4.19 -23.19 -4.12
C GLN A 438 -3.41 -24.18 -3.27
N LEU A 439 -2.53 -24.95 -3.89
CA LEU A 439 -1.73 -25.98 -3.23
C LEU A 439 -0.24 -25.68 -3.44
N SER A 440 0.55 -25.80 -2.38
CA SER A 440 2.01 -25.71 -2.44
C SER A 440 2.66 -26.82 -1.61
N ASP A 441 3.79 -27.35 -2.07
CA ASP A 441 4.68 -28.21 -1.27
C ASP A 441 4.01 -29.49 -0.74
N MET A 442 3.20 -30.16 -1.57
CA MET A 442 2.44 -31.32 -1.13
C MET A 442 2.36 -32.50 -2.10
N VAL A 443 1.94 -33.64 -1.55
CA VAL A 443 1.56 -34.85 -2.29
C VAL A 443 0.07 -34.79 -2.61
N LEU A 444 -0.27 -34.71 -3.90
CA LEU A 444 -1.64 -34.84 -4.39
C LEU A 444 -1.90 -36.29 -4.81
N GLU A 445 -2.85 -36.95 -4.16
CA GLU A 445 -3.21 -38.35 -4.47
C GLU A 445 -4.43 -38.43 -5.39
N VAL A 446 -5.33 -37.43 -5.31
CA VAL A 446 -6.51 -37.36 -6.18
C VAL A 446 -6.13 -36.98 -7.59
N ASN A 447 -6.60 -37.77 -8.55
CA ASN A 447 -6.42 -37.51 -9.97
C ASN A 447 -7.46 -36.53 -10.53
N THR A 448 -8.45 -36.08 -9.75
CA THR A 448 -9.52 -35.21 -10.23
C THR A 448 -9.76 -34.06 -9.26
N LEU A 449 -9.71 -32.82 -9.75
CA LEU A 449 -10.01 -31.60 -9.00
C LEU A 449 -11.20 -30.88 -9.63
N THR A 450 -12.26 -30.67 -8.87
CA THR A 450 -13.50 -30.06 -9.39
C THR A 450 -13.53 -28.53 -9.29
N ALA A 451 -12.42 -27.93 -8.85
CA ALA A 451 -12.25 -26.49 -8.70
C ALA A 451 -12.32 -25.73 -10.04
N LYS A 452 -12.86 -24.50 -9.98
CA LYS A 452 -12.89 -23.54 -11.09
C LYS A 452 -11.58 -22.76 -11.22
N ARG A 453 -10.92 -22.47 -10.10
CA ARG A 453 -9.62 -21.79 -10.06
C ARG A 453 -8.62 -22.67 -9.34
N ILE A 454 -7.52 -23.01 -10.01
CA ILE A 454 -6.52 -23.95 -9.50
C ILE A 454 -5.15 -23.32 -9.63
N ARG A 455 -4.39 -23.30 -8.54
CA ARG A 455 -3.00 -22.86 -8.50
C ARG A 455 -2.16 -23.92 -7.79
N LEU A 456 -1.17 -24.50 -8.48
CA LEU A 456 -0.30 -25.54 -7.94
C LEU A 456 1.16 -25.06 -8.01
N SER A 457 1.89 -25.08 -6.90
CA SER A 457 3.31 -24.71 -6.84
C SER A 457 4.11 -25.75 -6.05
N GLU A 458 5.39 -25.95 -6.42
CA GLU A 458 6.35 -26.78 -5.65
C GLU A 458 5.78 -28.13 -5.19
N MET A 459 4.98 -28.80 -6.02
CA MET A 459 4.28 -30.03 -5.63
C MET A 459 5.27 -31.20 -5.52
N ILE A 460 5.27 -31.90 -4.38
CA ILE A 460 6.16 -33.04 -4.13
C ILE A 460 5.85 -34.20 -5.08
N SER A 461 4.58 -34.52 -5.24
CA SER A 461 4.11 -35.49 -6.24
C SER A 461 2.68 -35.22 -6.63
N VAL A 462 2.36 -35.45 -7.89
CA VAL A 462 1.03 -35.31 -8.48
C VAL A 462 0.74 -36.56 -9.30
N PRO A 463 -0.52 -37.02 -9.47
CA PRO A 463 -0.81 -38.17 -10.30
C PRO A 463 -0.34 -37.91 -11.74
N ASP A 464 0.01 -38.97 -12.48
CA ASP A 464 0.55 -38.84 -13.83
C ASP A 464 -0.40 -38.08 -14.78
N VAL A 465 -1.72 -38.21 -14.56
CA VAL A 465 -2.77 -37.48 -15.26
C VAL A 465 -3.70 -36.82 -14.24
N LEU A 466 -3.82 -35.50 -14.33
CA LEU A 466 -4.68 -34.68 -13.49
C LEU A 466 -5.92 -34.18 -14.25
N HIS A 467 -7.12 -34.51 -13.79
CA HIS A 467 -8.38 -34.14 -14.42
C HIS A 467 -9.00 -32.90 -13.79
N LEU A 468 -9.22 -31.86 -14.59
CA LEU A 468 -9.71 -30.55 -14.16
C LEU A 468 -11.04 -30.19 -14.86
N PRO A 469 -12.13 -30.97 -14.70
CA PRO A 469 -13.33 -30.89 -15.55
C PRO A 469 -14.13 -29.58 -15.44
N ASN A 470 -13.89 -28.74 -14.43
CA ASN A 470 -14.60 -27.48 -14.21
C ASN A 470 -13.68 -26.24 -14.23
N ALA A 471 -12.37 -26.44 -14.45
CA ALA A 471 -11.40 -25.38 -14.28
C ALA A 471 -11.50 -24.34 -15.40
N THR A 472 -11.63 -23.07 -15.02
CA THR A 472 -11.58 -21.93 -15.94
C THR A 472 -10.27 -21.15 -15.80
N HIS A 473 -9.60 -21.24 -14.65
CA HIS A 473 -8.28 -20.65 -14.42
C HIS A 473 -7.35 -21.72 -13.86
N ILE A 474 -6.23 -21.95 -14.53
CA ILE A 474 -5.27 -22.99 -14.18
C ILE A 474 -3.89 -22.34 -14.14
N GLU A 475 -3.24 -22.38 -12.97
CA GLU A 475 -1.87 -21.90 -12.76
C GLU A 475 -1.01 -23.05 -12.25
N LEU A 476 -0.03 -23.46 -13.06
CA LEU A 476 0.96 -24.47 -12.71
C LEU A 476 2.30 -23.75 -12.58
N LEU A 477 2.76 -23.57 -11.35
CA LEU A 477 3.94 -22.77 -11.06
C LEU A 477 5.19 -23.65 -10.94
N ARG A 478 6.34 -23.01 -10.66
CA ARG A 478 7.63 -23.68 -10.49
C ARG A 478 7.51 -24.87 -9.54
N GLY A 479 8.14 -25.98 -9.91
CA GLY A 479 8.16 -27.21 -9.11
C GLY A 479 6.84 -27.98 -9.13
N CYS A 480 5.87 -27.62 -9.97
CA CYS A 480 4.69 -28.44 -10.17
C CYS A 480 5.07 -29.75 -10.89
N ALA A 481 4.98 -30.89 -10.19
CA ALA A 481 5.26 -32.21 -10.74
C ALA A 481 4.17 -32.78 -11.69
N VAL A 482 3.29 -31.93 -12.24
CA VAL A 482 2.23 -32.34 -13.18
C VAL A 482 2.85 -32.68 -14.54
N LYS A 483 2.70 -33.93 -14.97
CA LYS A 483 3.15 -34.38 -16.30
C LYS A 483 2.07 -34.15 -17.36
N GLN A 484 0.83 -34.50 -17.05
CA GLN A 484 -0.31 -34.36 -17.95
C GLN A 484 -1.55 -33.91 -17.18
N PHE A 485 -2.40 -33.13 -17.83
CA PHE A 485 -3.70 -32.78 -17.28
C PHE A 485 -4.75 -32.57 -18.37
N THR A 486 -6.03 -32.76 -18.02
CA THR A 486 -7.17 -32.51 -18.91
C THR A 486 -7.99 -31.35 -18.37
N CYS A 487 -8.45 -30.44 -19.22
CA CYS A 487 -9.27 -29.30 -18.85
C CYS A 487 -10.54 -29.22 -19.73
N PRO A 488 -11.49 -28.32 -19.43
CA PRO A 488 -12.66 -28.10 -20.27
C PRO A 488 -12.24 -27.55 -21.65
N PRO A 489 -13.09 -27.69 -22.68
CA PRO A 489 -12.78 -27.18 -24.02
C PRO A 489 -12.61 -25.66 -24.05
N ARG A 490 -13.20 -24.93 -23.12
CA ARG A 490 -13.05 -23.47 -23.00
C ARG A 490 -12.57 -23.11 -21.61
N ILE A 491 -11.43 -22.44 -21.55
CA ILE A 491 -10.86 -21.90 -20.31
C ILE A 491 -10.63 -20.40 -20.46
N ASN A 492 -10.55 -19.67 -19.34
CA ASN A 492 -10.27 -18.24 -19.39
C ASN A 492 -8.76 -18.01 -19.33
N ALA A 493 -8.06 -18.70 -18.42
CA ALA A 493 -6.64 -18.50 -18.19
C ALA A 493 -5.89 -19.81 -17.97
N LEU A 494 -4.72 -19.94 -18.62
CA LEU A 494 -3.75 -20.99 -18.36
C LEU A 494 -2.35 -20.38 -18.17
N ALA A 495 -1.74 -20.57 -17.01
CA ALA A 495 -0.37 -20.17 -16.73
C ALA A 495 0.49 -21.40 -16.40
N ILE A 496 1.65 -21.54 -17.04
CA ILE A 496 2.60 -22.64 -16.81
C ILE A 496 4.02 -22.06 -16.62
N HIS A 497 4.50 -22.02 -15.38
CA HIS A 497 5.79 -21.46 -15.02
C HIS A 497 6.80 -22.57 -14.72
N ARG A 498 7.82 -22.73 -15.57
CA ARG A 498 8.99 -23.61 -15.32
C ARG A 498 8.60 -25.02 -14.83
N CYS A 499 7.60 -25.62 -15.49
CA CYS A 499 7.20 -27.01 -15.28
C CYS A 499 7.93 -27.88 -16.30
N ASP A 500 8.95 -28.61 -15.85
CA ASP A 500 9.69 -29.50 -16.74
C ASP A 500 8.75 -30.65 -17.16
N PHE A 501 8.71 -30.97 -18.46
CA PHE A 501 8.00 -32.13 -19.04
C PHE A 501 6.47 -32.09 -19.14
N ILE A 502 5.82 -30.94 -18.95
CA ILE A 502 4.36 -30.89 -19.07
C ILE A 502 3.89 -30.98 -20.52
N SER A 503 2.98 -31.92 -20.82
CA SER A 503 2.30 -31.96 -22.11
C SER A 503 1.20 -30.91 -22.15
N MET A 504 1.15 -30.09 -23.21
CA MET A 504 0.08 -29.11 -23.38
C MET A 504 -1.30 -29.80 -23.44
N PRO A 505 -2.28 -29.36 -22.64
CA PRO A 505 -3.61 -29.94 -22.63
C PRO A 505 -4.35 -29.66 -23.94
N ASN A 506 -5.28 -30.54 -24.29
CA ASN A 506 -6.19 -30.31 -25.40
C ASN A 506 -7.41 -29.49 -24.92
N PHE A 507 -7.50 -28.23 -25.37
CA PHE A 507 -8.66 -27.35 -25.22
C PHE A 507 -8.98 -26.72 -26.59
N GLU A 508 -10.19 -26.20 -26.77
CA GLU A 508 -10.61 -25.54 -28.02
C GLU A 508 -10.28 -24.05 -28.02
N HIS A 509 -10.46 -23.35 -26.89
CA HIS A 509 -10.21 -21.91 -26.76
C HIS A 509 -9.72 -21.51 -25.36
N ALA A 510 -8.81 -20.54 -25.29
CA ALA A 510 -8.46 -19.83 -24.06
C ALA A 510 -8.35 -18.30 -24.26
N ASP A 511 -8.82 -17.50 -23.30
CA ASP A 511 -8.67 -16.04 -23.42
C ASP A 511 -7.20 -15.62 -23.26
N VAL A 512 -6.50 -16.17 -22.26
CA VAL A 512 -5.09 -15.89 -21.98
C VAL A 512 -4.32 -17.17 -21.69
N VAL A 513 -3.15 -17.33 -22.33
CA VAL A 513 -2.20 -18.40 -22.02
C VAL A 513 -0.82 -17.80 -21.79
N THR A 514 -0.22 -18.09 -20.63
CA THR A 514 1.07 -17.55 -20.20
C THR A 514 2.04 -18.68 -19.90
N LEU A 515 3.20 -18.70 -20.58
CA LEU A 515 4.12 -19.84 -20.56
C LEU A 515 5.56 -19.40 -20.27
N TRP A 516 6.29 -20.25 -19.53
CA TRP A 516 7.74 -20.11 -19.29
C TRP A 516 8.56 -21.31 -19.79
N THR A 517 7.93 -22.23 -20.52
CA THR A 517 8.55 -23.45 -21.04
C THR A 517 8.75 -23.35 -22.55
N PRO A 518 9.93 -23.70 -23.09
CA PRO A 518 10.14 -23.76 -24.53
C PRO A 518 9.11 -24.64 -25.23
N LEU A 519 8.60 -24.18 -26.38
CA LEU A 519 7.61 -24.88 -27.18
C LEU A 519 8.16 -25.19 -28.56
N THR A 520 7.73 -26.32 -29.12
CA THR A 520 7.99 -26.63 -30.53
C THR A 520 7.19 -25.70 -31.43
N ARG A 521 7.64 -25.54 -32.68
CA ARG A 521 6.95 -24.73 -33.71
C ARG A 521 5.50 -25.17 -33.94
N GLU A 522 5.25 -26.47 -33.95
CA GLU A 522 3.90 -27.01 -34.13
C GLU A 522 3.00 -26.65 -32.94
N GLN A 523 3.49 -26.78 -31.72
CA GLN A 523 2.76 -26.40 -30.51
C GLN A 523 2.47 -24.89 -30.43
N LEU A 524 3.43 -24.03 -30.80
CA LEU A 524 3.22 -22.58 -30.84
C LEU A 524 2.16 -22.18 -31.84
N THR A 525 2.18 -22.80 -33.02
CA THR A 525 1.20 -22.55 -34.09
C THR A 525 -0.19 -22.98 -33.65
N ASP A 526 -0.29 -24.20 -33.11
CA ASP A 526 -1.54 -24.76 -32.61
C ASP A 526 -2.13 -23.94 -31.45
N LEU A 527 -1.29 -23.52 -30.48
CA LEU A 527 -1.73 -22.63 -29.39
C LEU A 527 -2.13 -21.25 -29.91
N GLY A 528 -1.35 -20.64 -30.79
CA GLY A 528 -1.65 -19.34 -31.38
C GLY A 528 -2.98 -19.29 -32.16
N ASN A 529 -3.52 -20.44 -32.56
CA ASN A 529 -4.83 -20.56 -33.20
C ASN A 529 -6.00 -20.69 -32.21
N ARG A 530 -5.71 -21.07 -30.96
CA ARG A 530 -6.69 -21.41 -29.92
C ARG A 530 -6.74 -20.37 -28.79
N VAL A 531 -6.00 -19.27 -28.90
CA VAL A 531 -5.89 -18.27 -27.83
C VAL A 531 -6.08 -16.86 -28.33
N ASP A 532 -6.71 -16.00 -27.53
CA ASP A 532 -6.82 -14.57 -27.85
C ASP A 532 -5.52 -13.83 -27.52
N ARG A 533 -4.93 -14.13 -26.36
CA ARG A 533 -3.65 -13.58 -25.89
C ARG A 533 -2.67 -14.69 -25.47
N LEU A 534 -1.49 -14.70 -26.08
CA LEU A 534 -0.40 -15.62 -25.78
C LEU A 534 0.79 -14.84 -25.20
N GLU A 535 1.17 -15.15 -23.97
CA GLU A 535 2.30 -14.55 -23.26
C GLU A 535 3.42 -15.57 -23.10
N LEU A 536 4.59 -15.28 -23.66
CA LEU A 536 5.72 -16.20 -23.71
C LEU A 536 6.93 -15.58 -23.01
N HIS A 537 7.36 -16.19 -21.91
CA HIS A 537 8.48 -15.74 -21.10
C HIS A 537 9.65 -16.70 -21.27
N TYR A 538 10.77 -16.27 -21.85
CA TYR A 538 11.93 -17.14 -22.09
C TYR A 538 11.63 -18.42 -22.92
N CYS A 539 10.52 -18.47 -23.66
CA CYS A 539 10.10 -19.68 -24.40
C CYS A 539 10.58 -19.70 -25.86
N VAL A 540 11.06 -18.56 -26.37
CA VAL A 540 11.32 -18.33 -27.80
C VAL A 540 12.79 -17.97 -27.98
N GLU A 541 13.56 -18.93 -28.51
CA GLU A 541 14.98 -18.72 -28.84
C GLU A 541 15.18 -18.03 -30.20
N ASP A 542 14.31 -18.32 -31.19
CA ASP A 542 14.26 -17.73 -32.54
C ASP A 542 12.81 -17.28 -32.83
N MET A 543 12.65 -16.20 -33.59
CA MET A 543 11.35 -15.67 -34.03
C MET A 543 10.69 -16.49 -35.14
N ALA A 544 11.41 -17.38 -35.84
CA ALA A 544 10.88 -18.17 -36.96
C ALA A 544 9.63 -18.99 -36.63
N PRO A 545 9.51 -19.67 -35.46
CA PRO A 545 8.33 -20.44 -35.09
C PRO A 545 7.04 -19.60 -34.95
N LEU A 546 7.17 -18.30 -34.64
CA LEU A 546 6.02 -17.41 -34.47
C LEU A 546 5.41 -16.95 -35.79
N ARG A 547 6.07 -17.20 -36.93
CA ARG A 547 5.60 -16.77 -38.27
C ARG A 547 4.33 -17.47 -38.72
N ASP A 548 4.06 -18.65 -38.17
CA ASP A 548 2.89 -19.46 -38.52
C ASP A 548 1.66 -19.11 -37.67
N ILE A 549 1.83 -18.30 -36.62
CA ILE A 549 0.72 -17.80 -35.80
C ILE A 549 -0.07 -16.76 -36.60
N ARG A 550 -1.40 -16.78 -36.48
CA ARG A 550 -2.29 -15.83 -37.16
C ARG A 550 -1.94 -14.38 -36.78
N HIS A 551 -2.08 -13.47 -37.73
CA HIS A 551 -1.64 -12.08 -37.58
C HIS A 551 -2.51 -11.25 -36.60
N ASP A 552 -3.73 -11.72 -36.35
CA ASP A 552 -4.71 -11.14 -35.44
C ASP A 552 -4.54 -11.60 -33.98
N ALA A 553 -3.83 -12.71 -33.74
CA ALA A 553 -3.50 -13.14 -32.39
C ALA A 553 -2.66 -12.09 -31.66
N TYR A 554 -2.90 -11.93 -30.36
CA TYR A 554 -2.12 -11.03 -29.52
C TYR A 554 -0.98 -11.81 -28.85
N VAL A 555 0.24 -11.70 -29.38
CA VAL A 555 1.42 -12.33 -28.76
C VAL A 555 2.23 -11.29 -27.98
N CYS A 556 2.48 -11.58 -26.70
CA CYS A 556 3.40 -10.85 -25.84
C CYS A 556 4.64 -11.72 -25.60
N LEU A 557 5.81 -11.18 -25.93
CA LEU A 557 7.09 -11.87 -25.71
C LEU A 557 7.85 -11.16 -24.60
N THR A 558 8.32 -11.92 -23.62
CA THR A 558 9.16 -11.42 -22.55
C THR A 558 10.50 -12.15 -22.53
N ASN A 559 11.58 -11.38 -22.45
CA ASN A 559 12.95 -11.87 -22.41
C ASN A 559 13.36 -12.64 -23.68
N ALA A 560 12.89 -12.17 -24.84
CA ALA A 560 13.21 -12.78 -26.12
C ALA A 560 14.51 -12.20 -26.72
N VAL A 561 15.23 -13.03 -27.46
CA VAL A 561 16.36 -12.61 -28.30
C VAL A 561 15.82 -12.35 -29.71
N VAL A 562 16.21 -11.22 -30.31
CA VAL A 562 15.72 -10.82 -31.64
C VAL A 562 16.82 -11.01 -32.66
N ASP A 563 16.82 -12.16 -33.31
CA ASP A 563 17.78 -12.56 -34.35
C ASP A 563 17.24 -12.35 -35.78
N SER A 564 15.92 -12.28 -35.93
CA SER A 564 15.24 -12.09 -37.21
C SER A 564 14.01 -11.19 -37.07
N ARG A 565 13.34 -10.92 -38.20
CA ARG A 565 12.19 -10.02 -38.25
C ARG A 565 11.04 -10.55 -37.40
N VAL A 566 10.56 -9.71 -36.47
CA VAL A 566 9.46 -10.04 -35.56
C VAL A 566 8.13 -10.13 -36.33
N PRO A 567 7.39 -11.25 -36.22
CA PRO A 567 6.12 -11.41 -36.92
C PRO A 567 5.04 -10.43 -36.46
N PRO A 568 4.07 -10.06 -37.31
CA PRO A 568 3.03 -9.08 -36.96
C PRO A 568 2.07 -9.52 -35.84
N CYS A 569 2.01 -10.81 -35.49
CA CYS A 569 1.23 -11.31 -34.36
C CYS A 569 1.79 -10.82 -33.00
N VAL A 570 3.07 -10.45 -32.94
CA VAL A 570 3.70 -9.91 -31.72
C VAL A 570 3.29 -8.45 -31.53
N LYS A 571 2.48 -8.19 -30.51
CA LYS A 571 1.98 -6.85 -30.17
C LYS A 571 2.78 -6.20 -29.05
N GLU A 572 3.32 -7.02 -28.14
CA GLU A 572 4.18 -6.61 -27.03
C GLU A 572 5.49 -7.41 -27.09
N LEU A 573 6.64 -6.73 -26.99
CA LEU A 573 7.94 -7.37 -26.97
C LEU A 573 8.84 -6.73 -25.92
N HIS A 574 9.36 -7.54 -25.01
CA HIS A 574 10.43 -7.21 -24.08
C HIS A 574 11.67 -7.99 -24.50
N ALA A 575 12.56 -7.34 -25.25
CA ALA A 575 13.74 -7.96 -25.83
C ALA A 575 15.00 -7.68 -25.02
N PHE A 576 15.89 -8.67 -24.93
CA PHE A 576 17.28 -8.44 -24.54
C PHE A 576 18.13 -8.18 -25.77
N ILE A 577 18.95 -7.14 -25.74
CA ILE A 577 19.90 -6.84 -26.79
C ILE A 577 21.22 -7.51 -26.44
N PHE A 578 21.69 -8.41 -27.31
CA PHE A 578 23.01 -9.04 -27.21
C PHE A 578 23.73 -8.91 -28.56
N GLY A 579 24.88 -8.25 -28.58
CA GLY A 579 25.66 -8.03 -29.81
C GLY A 579 25.06 -7.00 -30.77
N GLY A 580 24.16 -6.15 -30.27
CA GLY A 580 23.41 -5.16 -31.04
C GLY A 580 22.14 -5.68 -31.73
N VAL A 581 21.26 -4.77 -32.14
CA VAL A 581 19.96 -5.11 -32.78
C VAL A 581 19.65 -4.22 -33.97
N GLN A 582 19.14 -4.81 -35.05
CA GLN A 582 18.63 -4.06 -36.21
C GLN A 582 17.16 -3.68 -35.96
N CYS A 583 16.85 -2.39 -35.81
CA CYS A 583 15.48 -1.93 -35.55
C CYS A 583 14.50 -2.28 -36.69
N ALA A 584 14.99 -2.59 -37.89
CA ALA A 584 14.19 -3.11 -38.99
C ALA A 584 13.42 -4.39 -38.61
N PHE A 585 13.97 -5.19 -37.71
CA PHE A 585 13.33 -6.41 -37.20
C PHE A 585 12.16 -6.12 -36.26
N LEU A 586 12.17 -4.96 -35.60
CA LEU A 586 11.22 -4.57 -34.55
C LEU A 586 10.10 -3.68 -35.07
N ARG A 587 10.07 -3.37 -36.37
CA ARG A 587 9.20 -2.35 -36.98
C ARG A 587 7.70 -2.59 -36.75
N THR A 588 7.28 -3.84 -36.63
CA THR A 588 5.87 -4.24 -36.53
C THR A 588 5.31 -4.18 -35.11
N VAL A 589 6.17 -4.02 -34.09
CA VAL A 589 5.77 -4.12 -32.69
C VAL A 589 5.35 -2.75 -32.14
N PRO A 590 4.07 -2.55 -31.77
CA PRO A 590 3.57 -1.27 -31.26
C PRO A 590 4.02 -0.96 -29.83
N MET A 591 4.23 -2.00 -29.00
CA MET A 591 4.67 -1.88 -27.61
C MET A 591 6.01 -2.60 -27.43
N LEU A 592 7.08 -1.83 -27.37
CA LEU A 592 8.44 -2.34 -27.37
C LEU A 592 9.18 -1.91 -26.10
N SER A 593 9.72 -2.89 -25.38
CA SER A 593 10.70 -2.70 -24.33
C SER A 593 11.99 -3.41 -24.73
N MET A 594 13.12 -2.74 -24.59
CA MET A 594 14.43 -3.32 -24.88
C MET A 594 15.38 -3.05 -23.72
N THR A 595 16.13 -4.07 -23.34
CA THR A 595 17.17 -3.98 -22.32
C THR A 595 18.48 -4.47 -22.92
N GLY A 596 19.48 -3.60 -23.02
CA GLY A 596 20.81 -3.94 -23.54
C GLY A 596 21.90 -3.86 -22.48
N GLY A 597 23.11 -4.26 -22.84
CA GLY A 597 24.34 -3.91 -22.14
C GLY A 597 24.99 -2.64 -22.69
N LEU A 598 26.00 -2.13 -21.96
CA LEU A 598 26.74 -0.90 -22.32
C LEU A 598 27.50 -0.96 -23.65
N GLU A 599 27.64 -2.14 -24.24
CA GLU A 599 28.33 -2.33 -25.53
C GLU A 599 27.34 -2.54 -26.69
N ASP A 600 26.06 -2.72 -26.39
CA ASP A 600 25.06 -3.13 -27.36
C ASP A 600 24.51 -1.96 -28.18
N ARG A 601 24.81 -1.98 -29.48
CA ARG A 601 24.39 -0.95 -30.42
C ARG A 601 23.00 -1.19 -30.97
N ILE A 602 22.15 -0.17 -30.91
CA ILE A 602 20.85 -0.18 -31.58
C ILE A 602 21.03 0.47 -32.95
N HIS A 603 20.94 -0.33 -34.01
CA HIS A 603 21.05 0.14 -35.39
C HIS A 603 19.70 0.63 -35.90
N ASP A 604 19.72 1.68 -36.72
CA ASP A 604 18.53 2.24 -37.37
C ASP A 604 17.44 2.73 -36.39
N VAL A 605 17.84 3.44 -35.33
CA VAL A 605 16.96 3.97 -34.26
C VAL A 605 15.72 4.70 -34.79
N HIS A 606 15.81 5.34 -35.96
CA HIS A 606 14.67 6.03 -36.59
C HIS A 606 13.46 5.10 -36.87
N LEU A 607 13.70 3.81 -37.05
CA LEU A 607 12.66 2.78 -37.20
C LEU A 607 11.93 2.47 -35.87
N LEU A 608 12.38 3.03 -34.75
CA LEU A 608 11.71 2.98 -33.44
C LEU A 608 10.56 4.00 -33.28
N SER A 609 10.43 4.92 -34.23
CA SER A 609 9.35 5.93 -34.26
C SER A 609 7.96 5.32 -34.49
N GLY A 610 6.89 6.07 -34.18
CA GLY A 610 5.50 5.67 -34.47
C GLY A 610 4.87 4.68 -33.48
N ARG A 611 5.46 4.49 -32.28
CA ARG A 611 5.03 3.48 -31.31
C ARG A 611 4.08 4.02 -30.25
N ALA A 612 3.13 3.18 -29.83
CA ALA A 612 2.29 3.46 -28.67
C ALA A 612 3.14 3.44 -27.38
N TYR A 613 4.10 2.53 -27.28
CA TYR A 613 5.01 2.46 -26.14
C TYR A 613 6.41 2.03 -26.58
N LEU A 614 7.41 2.79 -26.14
CA LEU A 614 8.83 2.50 -26.34
C LEU A 614 9.59 2.67 -25.02
N ASN A 615 10.20 1.60 -24.54
CA ASN A 615 11.11 1.62 -23.40
C ASN A 615 12.48 1.09 -23.84
N ILE A 616 13.53 1.84 -23.58
CA ILE A 616 14.91 1.44 -23.83
C ILE A 616 15.66 1.59 -22.52
N GLU A 617 16.22 0.48 -22.04
CA GLU A 617 17.07 0.42 -20.88
C GLU A 617 18.49 0.02 -21.30
N GLN A 618 19.49 0.79 -20.86
CA GLN A 618 20.90 0.45 -21.02
C GLN A 618 21.36 0.18 -22.47
N GLY A 619 20.82 0.91 -23.47
CA GLY A 619 21.20 0.76 -24.88
C GLY A 619 21.81 2.01 -25.54
N CYS A 620 22.57 1.81 -26.63
CA CYS A 620 23.10 2.90 -27.46
C CYS A 620 22.01 3.47 -28.37
N VAL A 621 21.55 4.69 -28.11
CA VAL A 621 20.52 5.37 -28.90
C VAL A 621 21.17 6.48 -29.73
N ASP A 622 21.49 6.17 -30.99
CA ASP A 622 22.01 7.11 -31.97
C ASP A 622 21.02 7.35 -33.11
N GLY A 623 20.32 8.49 -33.07
CA GLY A 623 19.36 8.85 -34.12
C GLY A 623 18.19 9.69 -33.64
N GLU A 624 17.11 9.65 -34.42
CA GLU A 624 15.86 10.34 -34.11
C GLU A 624 14.78 9.34 -33.71
N ILE A 625 14.00 9.65 -32.67
CA ILE A 625 12.77 8.92 -32.30
C ILE A 625 11.62 9.91 -32.38
N ALA A 626 10.64 9.62 -33.22
CA ALA A 626 9.50 10.50 -33.50
C ALA A 626 8.15 9.82 -33.31
N ASP A 627 7.10 10.64 -33.18
CA ASP A 627 5.69 10.23 -33.29
C ASP A 627 5.29 9.07 -32.36
N CYS A 628 5.74 9.11 -31.11
CA CYS A 628 5.44 8.08 -30.11
C CYS A 628 4.51 8.60 -29.02
N ASP A 629 3.60 7.76 -28.53
CA ASP A 629 2.74 8.16 -27.41
C ASP A 629 3.54 8.18 -26.10
N HIS A 630 4.29 7.12 -25.82
CA HIS A 630 5.08 6.96 -24.59
C HIS A 630 6.51 6.52 -24.88
N VAL A 631 7.50 7.28 -24.40
CA VAL A 631 8.94 6.96 -24.54
C VAL A 631 9.63 7.02 -23.18
N HIS A 632 10.31 5.94 -22.83
CA HIS A 632 11.11 5.79 -21.63
C HIS A 632 12.55 5.44 -22.01
N LEU A 633 13.50 6.28 -21.61
CA LEU A 633 14.94 6.06 -21.83
C LEU A 633 15.63 6.01 -20.47
N HIS A 634 16.12 4.82 -20.08
CA HIS A 634 16.69 4.56 -18.77
C HIS A 634 18.16 4.14 -18.90
N HIS A 635 19.10 4.93 -18.38
CA HIS A 635 20.53 4.63 -18.46
C HIS A 635 21.06 4.36 -19.89
N CYS A 636 20.42 4.92 -20.91
CA CYS A 636 20.90 4.84 -22.29
C CYS A 636 22.16 5.71 -22.49
N TYR A 637 22.82 5.49 -23.62
CA TYR A 637 23.96 6.27 -24.08
C TYR A 637 23.84 6.60 -25.57
N GLY A 638 24.78 7.35 -26.15
CA GLY A 638 24.72 7.79 -27.55
C GLY A 638 24.15 9.20 -27.73
N THR A 639 23.66 9.53 -28.92
CA THR A 639 23.10 10.85 -29.27
C THR A 639 21.67 10.73 -29.84
N ALA A 640 20.69 11.31 -29.15
CA ALA A 640 19.28 11.24 -29.57
C ALA A 640 18.64 12.59 -29.87
N ARG A 641 17.73 12.58 -30.85
CA ARG A 641 16.74 13.63 -31.13
C ARG A 641 15.35 13.06 -30.90
N LEU A 642 14.50 13.77 -30.16
CA LEU A 642 13.19 13.28 -29.76
C LEU A 642 12.11 14.27 -30.21
N THR A 643 11.17 13.81 -31.04
CA THR A 643 10.19 14.67 -31.72
C THR A 643 8.76 14.11 -31.57
N SER A 644 7.75 14.98 -31.38
CA SER A 644 6.33 14.58 -31.38
C SER A 644 6.00 13.45 -30.39
N ILE A 645 6.40 13.62 -29.12
CA ILE A 645 6.18 12.61 -28.07
C ILE A 645 5.12 13.08 -27.07
N ASN A 646 4.07 12.31 -26.84
CA ASN A 646 3.04 12.72 -25.87
C ASN A 646 3.57 12.65 -24.42
N THR A 647 4.21 11.55 -24.02
CA THR A 647 4.87 11.42 -22.71
C THR A 647 6.28 10.87 -22.84
N LEU A 648 7.26 11.65 -22.36
CA LEU A 648 8.67 11.34 -22.39
C LEU A 648 9.23 11.25 -20.97
N SER A 649 9.95 10.18 -20.67
CA SER A 649 10.68 9.99 -19.42
C SER A 649 12.13 9.62 -19.70
N ILE A 650 13.08 10.42 -19.22
CA ILE A 650 14.51 10.19 -19.42
C ILE A 650 15.21 10.14 -18.06
N THR A 651 16.07 9.14 -17.87
CA THR A 651 16.88 8.99 -16.66
C THR A 651 18.36 8.94 -17.01
N CYS A 652 19.18 9.73 -16.30
CA CYS A 652 20.64 9.76 -16.43
C CYS A 652 21.17 10.21 -17.82
N ALA A 653 20.59 11.26 -18.40
CA ALA A 653 21.05 11.85 -19.67
C ALA A 653 21.70 13.24 -19.50
N THR A 654 22.42 13.69 -20.52
CA THR A 654 22.93 15.06 -20.66
C THR A 654 22.20 15.78 -21.80
N LEU A 655 21.62 16.94 -21.53
CA LEU A 655 20.94 17.78 -22.51
C LEU A 655 21.91 18.90 -22.91
N ALA A 656 22.44 18.82 -24.14
CA ALA A 656 23.48 19.72 -24.62
C ALA A 656 23.23 20.12 -26.09
N PRO A 657 23.64 21.33 -26.52
CA PRO A 657 23.56 21.70 -27.93
C PRO A 657 24.49 20.79 -28.76
N PRO A 658 24.29 20.67 -30.09
CA PRO A 658 25.23 19.97 -30.94
C PRO A 658 26.64 20.55 -30.73
N PRO A 659 27.69 19.70 -30.68
CA PRO A 659 29.03 20.19 -30.48
C PRO A 659 29.34 21.11 -31.66
N THR A 660 29.68 22.36 -31.38
CA THR A 660 30.29 23.23 -32.40
C THR A 660 31.52 22.50 -32.88
N ALA A 661 31.69 22.31 -34.19
CA ALA A 661 32.70 21.46 -34.83
C ALA A 661 34.16 21.95 -34.61
N SER A 662 34.55 22.22 -33.37
CA SER A 662 35.90 22.60 -32.98
C SER A 662 36.79 21.36 -33.07
N ASN A 663 37.64 21.36 -34.09
CA ASN A 663 38.73 20.43 -34.39
C ASN A 663 39.47 19.92 -33.14
N THR A 664 38.95 18.87 -32.51
CA THR A 664 39.68 18.09 -31.51
C THR A 664 39.68 16.66 -32.01
N ASP A 665 40.64 16.43 -32.92
CA ASP A 665 40.97 15.14 -33.56
C ASP A 665 41.68 14.18 -32.60
N ASP A 666 41.89 14.58 -31.34
CA ASP A 666 42.76 13.84 -30.43
C ASP A 666 42.01 13.33 -29.19
N THR A 667 42.08 12.01 -29.04
CA THR A 667 41.91 11.16 -27.84
C THR A 667 40.68 10.23 -27.83
N ILE A 668 40.77 9.19 -28.66
CA ILE A 668 39.93 7.97 -28.63
C ILE A 668 40.25 7.09 -27.39
N ASP A 669 41.21 7.46 -26.53
CA ASP A 669 41.69 6.62 -25.42
C ASP A 669 40.90 6.73 -24.09
N ASP A 670 39.82 7.52 -24.03
CA ASP A 670 39.04 7.71 -22.79
C ASP A 670 37.96 6.64 -22.54
N HIS A 671 37.96 5.54 -23.29
CA HIS A 671 36.94 4.47 -23.22
C HIS A 671 37.05 3.52 -22.01
N ILE A 672 38.03 3.68 -21.11
CA ILE A 672 38.30 2.69 -20.04
C ILE A 672 37.91 3.18 -18.62
N ALA A 673 37.50 4.44 -18.40
CA ALA A 673 37.07 4.94 -17.08
C ALA A 673 35.58 4.61 -16.72
N CYS A 674 35.07 3.46 -17.15
CA CYS A 674 33.63 3.18 -17.32
C CYS A 674 32.80 2.88 -16.05
N PHE A 675 33.38 2.70 -14.86
CA PHE A 675 32.58 2.24 -13.71
C PHE A 675 31.92 3.37 -12.89
N ALA A 676 32.28 4.64 -13.09
CA ALA A 676 31.65 5.78 -12.41
C ALA A 676 31.16 6.90 -13.34
N GLY A 677 31.47 6.83 -14.64
CA GLY A 677 31.20 7.90 -15.59
C GLY A 677 31.02 7.42 -17.03
N GLY A 678 30.43 6.23 -17.23
CA GLY A 678 30.13 5.71 -18.58
C GLY A 678 29.42 6.76 -19.47
N PRO A 679 29.54 6.63 -20.80
CA PRO A 679 29.00 7.60 -21.74
C PRO A 679 27.51 7.83 -21.45
N LYS A 680 27.12 9.08 -21.23
CA LYS A 680 25.71 9.43 -20.98
C LYS A 680 24.99 9.67 -22.30
N LEU A 681 23.69 9.39 -22.35
CA LEU A 681 22.85 9.77 -23.47
C LEU A 681 22.86 11.29 -23.66
N GLN A 682 23.27 11.76 -24.84
CA GLN A 682 23.27 13.17 -25.21
C GLN A 682 21.99 13.50 -25.98
N ILE A 683 21.08 14.23 -25.34
CA ILE A 683 19.84 14.70 -25.96
C ILE A 683 20.12 16.05 -26.64
N ARG A 684 20.04 16.08 -27.98
CA ARG A 684 20.31 17.29 -28.78
C ARG A 684 19.08 18.15 -28.99
N CYS A 685 17.91 17.53 -29.05
CA CYS A 685 16.66 18.22 -29.36
C CYS A 685 15.47 17.46 -28.77
N LEU A 686 14.58 18.20 -28.12
CA LEU A 686 13.27 17.79 -27.65
C LEU A 686 12.25 18.70 -28.34
N LEU A 687 11.52 18.20 -29.33
CA LEU A 687 10.57 18.98 -30.13
C LEU A 687 9.15 18.43 -29.98
N HIS A 688 8.16 19.28 -29.75
CA HIS A 688 6.74 18.88 -29.68
C HIS A 688 6.46 17.79 -28.63
N VAL A 689 6.89 18.00 -27.39
CA VAL A 689 6.67 17.03 -26.29
C VAL A 689 5.62 17.56 -25.32
N ALA A 690 4.50 16.83 -25.12
CA ALA A 690 3.44 17.30 -24.23
C ALA A 690 3.85 17.19 -22.75
N ASN A 691 4.40 16.05 -22.34
CA ASN A 691 4.86 15.81 -20.97
C ASN A 691 6.28 15.26 -20.95
N CYS A 692 7.23 15.99 -20.38
CA CYS A 692 8.63 15.60 -20.26
C CYS A 692 9.03 15.44 -18.79
N ARG A 693 9.55 14.27 -18.42
CA ARG A 693 10.06 13.95 -17.09
C ARG A 693 11.54 13.62 -17.20
N LEU A 694 12.37 14.38 -16.49
CA LEU A 694 13.80 14.16 -16.43
C LEU A 694 14.20 13.76 -15.02
N HIS A 695 14.92 12.64 -14.90
CA HIS A 695 15.41 12.12 -13.62
C HIS A 695 16.94 12.00 -13.62
N ASN A 696 17.60 12.63 -12.65
CA ASN A 696 19.06 12.56 -12.52
C ASN A 696 19.80 12.98 -13.80
N CYS A 697 19.23 13.90 -14.57
CA CYS A 697 19.80 14.41 -15.82
C CYS A 697 20.63 15.68 -15.58
N GLU A 698 21.56 15.93 -16.48
CA GLU A 698 22.37 17.14 -16.54
C GLU A 698 21.89 18.00 -17.70
N ILE A 699 21.56 19.27 -17.47
CA ILE A 699 20.99 20.18 -18.46
C ILE A 699 21.95 21.34 -18.65
N ASN A 700 22.75 21.27 -19.71
CA ASN A 700 23.73 22.30 -20.04
C ASN A 700 23.05 23.52 -20.68
N THR A 701 21.94 23.30 -21.39
CA THR A 701 21.15 24.36 -22.01
C THR A 701 19.68 23.96 -22.08
N PHE A 702 18.78 24.93 -21.88
CA PHE A 702 17.34 24.74 -22.09
C PHE A 702 16.92 25.00 -23.55
N THR A 703 17.84 25.42 -24.42
CA THR A 703 17.54 25.61 -25.86
C THR A 703 17.17 24.32 -26.61
N CYS A 704 17.47 23.16 -26.01
CA CYS A 704 17.07 21.86 -26.54
C CYS A 704 15.56 21.61 -26.45
N PHE A 705 14.84 22.31 -25.55
CA PHE A 705 13.39 22.19 -25.39
C PHE A 705 12.68 23.14 -26.34
N ARG A 706 12.02 22.59 -27.37
CA ARG A 706 11.25 23.34 -28.37
C ARG A 706 9.80 22.89 -28.35
N ASN A 707 8.90 23.79 -27.97
CA ASN A 707 7.47 23.49 -27.83
C ASN A 707 7.20 22.29 -26.90
N VAL A 708 7.82 22.30 -25.73
CA VAL A 708 7.56 21.33 -24.65
C VAL A 708 6.60 21.95 -23.66
N GLN A 709 5.43 21.33 -23.44
CA GLN A 709 4.37 21.96 -22.66
C GLN A 709 4.60 21.84 -21.16
N ARG A 710 4.88 20.62 -20.67
CA ARG A 710 5.03 20.33 -19.25
C ARG A 710 6.37 19.65 -18.97
N VAL A 711 7.15 20.21 -18.06
CA VAL A 711 8.46 19.67 -17.67
C VAL A 711 8.51 19.39 -16.17
N ALA A 712 8.90 18.17 -15.80
CA ALA A 712 9.18 17.79 -14.42
C ALA A 712 10.65 17.36 -14.30
N LEU A 713 11.42 18.15 -13.54
CA LEU A 713 12.83 17.91 -13.25
C LEU A 713 12.94 17.32 -11.84
N ARG A 714 13.55 16.14 -11.72
CA ARG A 714 13.78 15.49 -10.43
C ARG A 714 15.23 15.08 -10.29
N ARG A 715 15.92 15.60 -9.27
CA ARG A 715 17.36 15.35 -9.07
C ARG A 715 18.23 15.76 -10.26
N CYS A 716 17.79 16.74 -11.05
CA CYS A 716 18.53 17.23 -12.20
C CYS A 716 19.59 18.26 -11.80
N ARG A 717 20.58 18.46 -12.66
CA ARG A 717 21.66 19.45 -12.50
C ARG A 717 21.65 20.45 -13.64
N PHE A 718 21.73 21.74 -13.31
CA PHE A 718 21.83 22.82 -14.30
C PHE A 718 22.22 24.14 -13.65
N ASP A 719 22.91 24.99 -14.43
CA ASP A 719 23.35 26.33 -14.00
C ASP A 719 22.79 27.46 -14.86
N CYS A 720 22.58 27.22 -16.17
CA CYS A 720 22.09 28.24 -17.09
C CYS A 720 20.57 28.35 -17.03
N LEU A 721 20.06 29.52 -16.65
CA LEU A 721 18.62 29.83 -16.65
C LEU A 721 18.20 30.70 -17.85
N ASP A 722 19.14 31.34 -18.54
CA ASP A 722 18.88 32.36 -19.57
C ASP A 722 18.10 31.81 -20.77
N SER A 723 18.16 30.50 -20.98
CA SER A 723 17.55 29.80 -22.11
C SER A 723 16.26 29.06 -21.79
N ILE A 724 15.64 29.29 -20.61
CA ILE A 724 14.38 28.64 -20.23
C ILE A 724 13.28 29.04 -21.23
N PRO A 725 12.68 28.09 -21.98
CA PRO A 725 11.56 28.39 -22.86
C PRO A 725 10.28 28.61 -22.05
N PRO A 726 9.23 29.18 -22.67
CA PRO A 726 7.93 29.30 -22.02
C PRO A 726 7.26 27.93 -21.84
N PHE A 727 7.41 27.35 -20.65
CA PHE A 727 6.69 26.13 -20.26
C PHE A 727 5.28 26.46 -19.78
N THR A 728 4.28 25.65 -20.16
CA THR A 728 2.95 25.72 -19.54
C THR A 728 3.01 25.30 -18.07
N SER A 729 3.83 24.29 -17.74
CA SER A 729 4.11 23.90 -16.36
C SER A 729 5.56 23.42 -16.19
N LEU A 730 6.22 23.90 -15.14
CA LEU A 730 7.56 23.49 -14.74
C LEU A 730 7.54 23.05 -13.27
N LYS A 731 7.95 21.81 -13.01
CA LYS A 731 8.06 21.25 -11.66
C LYS A 731 9.51 20.89 -11.37
N LEU A 732 10.06 21.39 -10.26
CA LEU A 732 11.39 21.04 -9.77
C LEU A 732 11.26 20.27 -8.46
N HIS A 733 12.10 19.25 -8.30
CA HIS A 733 12.21 18.52 -7.05
C HIS A 733 13.64 18.01 -6.83
N ASN A 734 14.27 18.49 -5.76
CA ASN A 734 15.61 18.12 -5.34
C ASN A 734 16.67 18.34 -6.44
N CYS A 735 16.56 19.41 -7.23
CA CYS A 735 17.51 19.76 -8.28
C CYS A 735 18.68 20.59 -7.71
N THR A 736 19.85 20.51 -8.32
CA THR A 736 21.05 21.24 -7.88
C THR A 736 21.74 21.97 -9.02
N THR A 737 22.71 22.83 -8.70
CA THR A 737 23.72 23.29 -9.66
C THR A 737 24.63 22.15 -10.08
N THR A 738 25.38 22.31 -11.18
CA THR A 738 26.26 21.25 -11.72
C THR A 738 27.39 20.90 -10.76
N ASP A 739 27.94 21.92 -10.09
CA ASP A 739 28.94 21.78 -9.01
C ASP A 739 28.37 21.20 -7.70
N ARG A 740 27.05 21.01 -7.63
CA ARG A 740 26.27 20.58 -6.45
C ARG A 740 26.41 21.49 -5.22
N ALA A 741 26.98 22.69 -5.37
CA ALA A 741 27.14 23.64 -4.27
C ALA A 741 25.81 24.25 -3.84
N TRP A 742 24.83 24.31 -4.74
CA TRP A 742 23.52 24.93 -4.51
C TRP A 742 22.38 23.99 -4.85
N GLN A 743 21.28 24.15 -4.12
CA GLN A 743 20.02 23.46 -4.36
C GLN A 743 18.98 24.47 -4.86
N TRP A 744 18.27 24.07 -5.91
CA TRP A 744 17.12 24.81 -6.44
C TRP A 744 15.88 24.54 -5.59
N PRO A 745 14.93 25.49 -5.48
CA PRO A 745 13.74 25.31 -4.67
C PRO A 745 12.82 24.21 -5.24
N ASP A 746 12.19 23.46 -4.34
CA ASP A 746 11.13 22.51 -4.68
C ASP A 746 9.85 23.27 -4.98
N ILE A 747 9.58 23.51 -6.26
CA ILE A 747 8.48 24.37 -6.71
C ILE A 747 7.73 23.76 -7.90
N THR A 748 6.45 24.10 -8.01
CA THR A 748 5.65 23.87 -9.23
C THR A 748 5.14 25.22 -9.72
N VAL A 749 5.54 25.58 -10.94
CA VAL A 749 5.15 26.82 -11.59
C VAL A 749 4.25 26.50 -12.78
N VAL A 750 3.17 27.25 -12.95
CA VAL A 750 2.18 27.03 -14.02
C VAL A 750 1.84 28.38 -14.66
N GLY A 751 1.93 28.45 -16.00
CA GLY A 751 1.53 29.61 -16.78
C GLY A 751 2.32 30.90 -16.52
N ARG A 752 3.58 30.81 -16.08
CA ARG A 752 4.43 31.98 -15.80
C ARG A 752 5.41 32.26 -16.95
N PRO A 753 5.69 33.53 -17.27
CA PRO A 753 6.69 33.89 -18.27
C PRO A 753 8.11 33.47 -17.80
N PRO A 754 9.04 33.15 -18.72
CA PRO A 754 10.38 32.68 -18.36
C PRO A 754 11.14 33.59 -17.39
N GLN A 755 11.02 34.91 -17.53
CA GLN A 755 11.71 35.88 -16.68
C GLN A 755 11.25 35.79 -15.21
N GLU A 756 9.96 35.54 -14.98
CA GLU A 756 9.42 35.35 -13.63
C GLU A 756 9.89 34.01 -13.04
N VAL A 757 9.89 32.94 -13.85
CA VAL A 757 10.44 31.64 -13.43
C VAL A 757 11.90 31.76 -13.02
N GLN A 758 12.72 32.46 -13.82
CA GLN A 758 14.13 32.72 -13.53
C GLN A 758 14.30 33.46 -12.19
N ALA A 759 13.54 34.54 -11.98
CA ALA A 759 13.57 35.31 -10.74
C ALA A 759 13.19 34.46 -9.52
N LEU A 760 12.16 33.62 -9.64
CA LEU A 760 11.72 32.71 -8.57
C LEU A 760 12.79 31.66 -8.23
N LEU A 761 13.44 31.06 -9.24
CA LEU A 761 14.48 30.06 -9.03
C LEU A 761 15.73 30.67 -8.39
N LEU A 762 16.13 31.87 -8.80
CA LEU A 762 17.26 32.59 -8.21
C LEU A 762 16.98 33.00 -6.76
N ALA A 763 15.77 33.50 -6.48
CA ALA A 763 15.38 33.90 -5.12
C ALA A 763 15.27 32.71 -4.15
N GLY A 764 14.86 31.54 -4.64
CA GLY A 764 14.72 30.33 -3.82
C GLY A 764 15.98 29.43 -3.77
N ARG A 765 17.09 29.83 -4.40
CA ARG A 765 18.33 29.05 -4.45
C ARG A 765 19.02 29.08 -3.08
N THR A 766 19.32 27.90 -2.53
CA THR A 766 19.96 27.77 -1.20
C THR A 766 21.31 27.05 -1.27
N GLU A 767 22.30 27.53 -0.52
CA GLU A 767 23.62 26.87 -0.47
C GLU A 767 23.49 25.53 0.25
N ARG A 768 23.92 24.43 -0.39
CA ARG A 768 23.81 23.09 0.18
C ARG A 768 24.63 22.98 1.46
N ARG A 769 25.81 23.60 1.55
CA ARG A 769 26.62 23.60 2.79
C ARG A 769 25.90 24.23 3.98
N ALA A 770 25.06 25.23 3.77
CA ALA A 770 24.27 25.85 4.85
C ALA A 770 23.22 24.89 5.42
N MET A 771 22.61 24.06 4.56
CA MET A 771 21.65 23.04 4.98
C MET A 771 22.28 21.92 5.82
N TRP A 772 23.55 21.58 5.56
CA TRP A 772 24.26 20.48 6.26
C TRP A 772 24.87 20.94 7.59
N LYS A 773 25.16 22.23 7.75
CA LYS A 773 25.66 22.79 9.01
C LYS A 773 24.58 22.92 10.10
N GLY A 774 23.30 22.80 9.75
CA GLY A 774 22.17 22.85 10.69
C GLY A 774 21.49 21.50 10.99
N ALA A 775 21.85 20.42 10.29
CA ALA A 775 21.21 19.11 10.46
C ALA A 775 21.89 18.29 11.56
N ASN A 776 21.09 17.65 12.42
CA ASN A 776 21.58 16.79 13.50
C ASN A 776 22.33 15.57 12.91
N PRO A 777 23.53 15.21 13.39
CA PRO A 777 24.30 14.04 12.90
C PRO A 777 23.52 12.72 12.82
N SER A 778 22.52 12.51 13.69
CA SER A 778 21.66 11.32 13.68
C SER A 778 20.68 11.27 12.49
N GLU A 779 20.13 12.42 12.09
CA GLU A 779 19.29 12.55 10.90
C GLU A 779 20.12 12.34 9.62
N LEU A 780 21.35 12.87 9.60
CA LEU A 780 22.30 12.68 8.50
C LEU A 780 22.67 11.21 8.30
N SER A 781 22.89 10.44 9.38
CA SER A 781 23.12 9.00 9.30
C SER A 781 21.93 8.26 8.67
N THR A 782 20.71 8.68 9.01
CA THR A 782 19.48 8.06 8.52
C THR A 782 19.24 8.39 7.04
N ILE A 783 19.50 9.64 6.62
CA ILE A 783 19.40 10.07 5.22
C ILE A 783 20.47 9.38 4.37
N LEU A 784 21.73 9.32 4.82
CA LEU A 784 22.81 8.63 4.12
C LEU A 784 22.55 7.13 4.00
N LYS A 785 22.07 6.46 5.07
CA LYS A 785 21.66 5.06 5.01
C LYS A 785 20.51 4.85 4.01
N ARG A 786 19.56 5.78 3.94
CA ARG A 786 18.45 5.73 2.97
C ARG A 786 18.92 5.94 1.53
N GLU A 787 19.83 6.89 1.28
CA GLU A 787 20.41 7.09 -0.06
C GLU A 787 21.27 5.90 -0.47
N MET A 788 22.15 5.39 0.40
CA MET A 788 22.96 4.21 0.13
C MET A 788 22.11 2.97 -0.13
N ARG A 789 21.01 2.76 0.62
CA ARG A 789 20.06 1.67 0.35
C ARG A 789 19.34 1.84 -0.98
N THR A 790 19.01 3.07 -1.38
CA THR A 790 18.37 3.34 -2.68
C THR A 790 19.34 3.05 -3.82
N THR A 791 20.58 3.51 -3.72
CA THR A 791 21.63 3.24 -4.71
C THR A 791 21.99 1.76 -4.78
N ALA A 792 22.07 1.07 -3.63
CA ALA A 792 22.31 -0.36 -3.58
C ALA A 792 21.13 -1.19 -4.12
N ALA A 793 19.89 -0.75 -3.89
CA ALA A 793 18.70 -1.38 -4.47
C ALA A 793 18.65 -1.18 -5.99
N THR A 794 18.99 0.00 -6.50
CA THR A 794 19.15 0.25 -7.95
C THR A 794 20.27 -0.61 -8.53
N ALA A 795 21.42 -0.72 -7.86
CA ALA A 795 22.51 -1.58 -8.32
C ALA A 795 22.13 -3.07 -8.35
N ARG A 796 21.37 -3.55 -7.35
CA ARG A 796 20.85 -4.93 -7.34
C ARG A 796 19.77 -5.17 -8.39
N ALA A 797 18.86 -4.21 -8.59
CA ALA A 797 17.82 -4.29 -9.61
C ALA A 797 18.41 -4.32 -11.04
N CYS A 798 19.58 -3.70 -11.25
CA CYS A 798 20.33 -3.77 -12.50
C CYS A 798 21.19 -5.04 -12.65
N GLY A 799 21.08 -6.05 -11.76
CA GLY A 799 21.84 -7.30 -11.86
C GLY A 799 23.34 -7.19 -11.54
N LEU A 800 23.79 -6.10 -10.91
CA LEU A 800 25.22 -5.76 -10.76
C LEU A 800 25.91 -6.40 -9.53
N ALA A 801 25.54 -7.61 -9.11
CA ALA A 801 26.26 -8.32 -8.05
C ALA A 801 27.32 -9.26 -8.65
N PRO A 802 28.63 -9.00 -8.51
CA PRO A 802 29.64 -10.01 -8.79
C PRO A 802 29.82 -10.94 -7.58
N LEU A 803 30.04 -12.23 -7.90
CA LEU A 803 30.62 -13.27 -7.07
C LEU A 803 31.97 -12.84 -6.46
N PHE A 804 31.99 -11.99 -5.43
CA PHE A 804 33.22 -11.66 -4.69
C PHE A 804 32.90 -11.28 -3.24
N PHE A 805 32.42 -12.25 -2.45
CA PHE A 805 32.54 -12.24 -0.98
C PHE A 805 32.53 -13.68 -0.45
N GLN A 806 33.53 -14.46 -0.83
CA GLN A 806 34.05 -15.56 -0.02
C GLN A 806 35.57 -15.42 -0.02
N HIS A 807 36.18 -15.52 1.16
CA HIS A 807 37.58 -15.19 1.51
C HIS A 807 37.92 -13.72 1.80
N SER A 808 37.48 -13.23 2.96
CA SER A 808 38.36 -12.50 3.88
C SER A 808 37.71 -12.47 5.27
N SER A 809 37.92 -13.56 6.01
CA SER A 809 37.83 -13.57 7.47
C SER A 809 39.17 -14.11 7.93
N MET A 810 40.03 -13.21 8.41
CA MET A 810 41.12 -13.58 9.29
C MET A 810 41.00 -12.69 10.52
N ASP A 811 40.84 -13.38 11.64
CA ASP A 811 40.64 -12.86 12.98
C ASP A 811 41.84 -12.05 13.47
N THR A 812 41.54 -10.95 14.15
CA THR A 812 42.43 -10.40 15.17
C THR A 812 42.09 -11.06 16.50
N THR A 813 42.91 -12.00 16.96
CA THR A 813 43.03 -12.31 18.39
C THR A 813 44.44 -12.85 18.71
N THR A 814 45.15 -12.04 19.48
CA THR A 814 46.09 -12.38 20.57
C THR A 814 46.78 -13.76 20.59
N ALA A 815 48.12 -13.67 20.48
CA ALA A 815 49.14 -14.24 21.37
C ALA A 815 49.17 -15.76 21.64
N GLY A 816 50.31 -16.38 21.32
CA GLY A 816 50.81 -17.58 21.98
C GLY A 816 51.30 -18.66 21.02
N GLU A 817 52.61 -18.70 20.79
CA GLU A 817 53.32 -19.77 20.08
C GLU A 817 53.35 -21.09 20.86
N GLU A 818 53.71 -22.15 20.13
CA GLU A 818 54.13 -23.50 20.54
C GLU A 818 53.05 -24.59 20.64
N HIS A 819 52.86 -25.37 19.57
CA HIS A 819 53.39 -26.75 19.48
C HIS A 819 53.11 -27.43 18.11
N LYS A 820 54.07 -28.27 17.70
CA LYS A 820 54.04 -29.24 16.58
C LYS A 820 52.79 -30.15 16.58
N GLN A 821 52.36 -30.63 15.40
CA GLN A 821 52.56 -32.03 14.92
C GLN A 821 51.55 -32.45 13.80
N GLU A 822 52.08 -32.74 12.60
CA GLU A 822 51.92 -33.99 11.80
C GLU A 822 50.54 -34.72 11.74
N HIS A 823 49.87 -34.75 10.57
CA HIS A 823 49.55 -35.97 9.78
C HIS A 823 48.60 -35.72 8.57
N ASP A 824 49.04 -36.26 7.43
CA ASP A 824 48.36 -37.03 6.38
C ASP A 824 47.06 -36.65 5.63
N ASP A 825 47.23 -36.69 4.30
CA ASP A 825 46.41 -37.34 3.26
C ASP A 825 44.89 -37.16 3.25
N THR A 826 44.33 -36.71 2.12
CA THR A 826 43.87 -37.62 1.03
C THR A 826 43.41 -36.81 -0.21
N ARG A 827 43.56 -37.46 -1.36
CA ARG A 827 43.50 -37.06 -2.77
C ARG A 827 42.13 -36.71 -3.38
N LEU A 828 42.24 -36.24 -4.63
CA LEU A 828 41.30 -36.20 -5.78
C LEU A 828 40.40 -34.97 -5.83
N GLY A 829 40.35 -34.16 -6.89
CA GLY A 829 40.80 -34.33 -8.28
C GLY A 829 39.73 -33.68 -9.15
N ILE A 830 39.85 -32.38 -9.45
CA ILE A 830 38.89 -31.64 -10.27
C ILE A 830 39.47 -31.39 -11.66
N VAL A 831 38.74 -31.93 -12.64
CA VAL A 831 38.90 -31.77 -14.07
C VAL A 831 38.65 -30.32 -14.47
N LYS A 832 39.61 -29.73 -15.19
CA LYS A 832 39.44 -28.50 -15.97
C LYS A 832 38.53 -28.79 -17.16
N LEU A 833 37.46 -28.03 -17.33
CA LEU A 833 36.89 -27.75 -18.65
C LEU A 833 36.58 -26.25 -18.77
N LYS A 834 37.28 -25.62 -19.71
CA LYS A 834 37.00 -24.30 -20.29
C LYS A 834 35.93 -24.46 -21.35
N ASN A 835 34.83 -23.72 -21.23
CA ASN A 835 34.26 -22.79 -22.22
C ASN A 835 32.84 -22.44 -21.80
#